data_AF-A0A4R0HBM5-F1
#
_entry.id   AF-A0A4R0HBM5-F1
#
_cell.length_a   1.000
_cell.length_b   1.000
_cell.length_c   1.000
_cell.angle_alpha   90.00
_cell.angle_beta   90.00
_cell.angle_gamma   90.00
#
_symmetry.space_group_name_H-M   'P 1'
#
loop_
_entity.id
_entity.type
_entity.pdbx_description
1 polymer ?
#
loop_
_entity_poly.entity_id
_entity_poly.type
_entity_poly.pdbx_seq_one_letter_code
_entity_poly.pdbx_strand_id
1 'polypeptide(L)'
;MTTELFLRDWRFGAIQAERLCAGLLAINGYSDVDPQAPLGGADGRKDVTARRNGMTFVAAVHFPPTTQAFHQIRAKFVRDREGVAMNGAAGFVFFVNQPLSPAQRGSLLNLGGPRDEIFHLERIRHCLDSPAGYGLRQLYLGLSMSPEEHAAQHNIKEQANPEADQQPEAAGRVLPVMGFPELGEVLMRLPEVYDGRLELDVLEGGLGQLELVLYELLRIGGRGDLVLDAEANEALVPEEHRWWTDQDPRALAVREDAGVASEFLATVETLGGVPVRGIAESIDPVVSALLEVDSWRHSPQWILSSWFPGEGTAYLAVATASLAAWTSETGSGLLVYVDGTVVDQGEGTRVAPGPLHSYLLCISRAPAGTDELAAIHRLVVSCPGEGWCRVDGCSTVARDIETEIAPLLERAVRSAGVASAAHRHAAGSVYQEMYGSGSDYGYAEGLLDILAHTLECSGWEEIERSEWEGGNEELLVRRADDFLVLEHDPVTRQILVGDGTYALNGILDLLAGEGLIAESGEHLIADISDAVETWGAGYLSAAADALSGRVDLERDPAFTSRQATLLGLHPAGLGYVTTADCDALCEAQLAGLLRAVDAELPAWVRDTDGSGSDSERVSGARSGGSVRLAPLLPMTEISREPVAGGELANLAAEIESLRESASPPALNPPEYYQVDDRLIEIWNLSAGPAVIEFTQVEVPGARAALKEKLHELVELGLDVDRLPQWQIEETSEISRIFTGYLTEDEARADGRRLLLDATIRSPDLRFMTGWERDALLLVRGLDWYTIRTRADGSISYKVNEEPLNAHMTYAEMGGRLARDVEYGPPFGDDLGPFAKKVASAFIHREAADALLAQARHSLRVTMQGIDRVEQAGGGPMNLGELARRLYTDSSELVNLRLARRPR
;
A
#
# COMPACT_ATOMS: atom_id res chain seq x y z
N MET A 1 13.58 25.92 -4.91
CA MET A 1 13.63 26.57 -6.24
C MET A 1 12.40 27.46 -6.38
N THR A 2 12.45 28.56 -7.14
CA THR A 2 11.33 29.52 -7.21
C THR A 2 10.42 29.28 -8.42
N THR A 3 9.13 29.62 -8.29
CA THR A 3 8.11 29.61 -9.35
C THR A 3 8.56 30.33 -10.61
N GLU A 4 9.25 31.46 -10.46
CA GLU A 4 9.81 32.25 -11.55
C GLU A 4 10.75 31.44 -12.44
N LEU A 5 11.62 30.62 -11.82
CA LEU A 5 12.64 29.86 -12.54
C LEU A 5 11.99 28.81 -13.44
N PHE A 6 11.01 28.07 -12.93
CA PHE A 6 10.29 27.04 -13.68
C PHE A 6 9.45 27.62 -14.81
N LEU A 7 8.83 28.79 -14.59
CA LEU A 7 8.09 29.48 -15.64
C LEU A 7 9.03 29.99 -16.74
N ARG A 8 10.08 30.73 -16.37
CA ARG A 8 11.01 31.33 -17.34
C ARG A 8 11.71 30.28 -18.20
N ASP A 9 12.11 29.17 -17.58
CA ASP A 9 12.88 28.11 -18.21
C ASP A 9 11.96 26.91 -18.51
N TRP A 10 10.78 27.16 -19.09
CA TRP A 10 9.74 26.16 -19.33
C TRP A 10 10.26 24.96 -20.15
N ARG A 11 10.09 23.73 -19.63
CA ARG A 11 10.54 22.48 -20.27
C ARG A 11 9.45 21.40 -20.37
N PHE A 12 8.25 21.68 -19.92
CA PHE A 12 7.19 20.68 -19.77
C PHE A 12 6.33 20.46 -21.04
N GLY A 13 6.75 21.03 -22.17
CA GLY A 13 6.04 20.94 -23.46
C GLY A 13 4.85 21.90 -23.58
N ALA A 14 4.29 21.98 -24.79
CA ALA A 14 3.19 22.89 -25.11
C ALA A 14 1.87 22.47 -24.45
N ILE A 15 1.57 21.17 -24.42
CA ILE A 15 0.33 20.62 -23.83
C ILE A 15 0.20 21.02 -22.35
N GLN A 16 1.27 20.86 -21.56
CA GLN A 16 1.23 21.27 -20.15
C GLN A 16 1.13 22.79 -20.00
N ALA A 17 1.73 23.57 -20.91
CA ALA A 17 1.63 25.03 -20.87
C ALA A 17 0.19 25.49 -21.10
N GLU A 18 -0.51 24.86 -22.04
CA GLU A 18 -1.93 25.12 -22.33
C GLU A 18 -2.81 24.77 -21.15
N ARG A 19 -2.64 23.58 -20.56
CA ARG A 19 -3.39 23.16 -19.37
C ARG A 19 -3.15 24.07 -18.17
N LEU A 20 -1.90 24.48 -17.94
CA LEU A 20 -1.55 25.46 -16.91
C LEU A 20 -2.24 26.81 -17.19
N CYS A 21 -2.18 27.31 -18.42
CA CYS A 21 -2.80 28.60 -18.78
C CYS A 21 -4.33 28.55 -18.70
N ALA A 22 -4.96 27.41 -19.03
CA ALA A 22 -6.38 27.19 -18.81
C ALA A 22 -6.73 27.27 -17.30
N GLY A 23 -5.94 26.61 -16.44
CA GLY A 23 -6.09 26.74 -14.99
C GLY A 23 -5.93 28.20 -14.52
N LEU A 24 -4.95 28.93 -15.08
CA LEU A 24 -4.74 30.35 -14.77
C LEU A 24 -5.93 31.22 -15.18
N LEU A 25 -6.55 30.95 -16.32
CA LEU A 25 -7.78 31.65 -16.73
C LEU A 25 -8.91 31.40 -15.73
N ALA A 26 -9.12 30.14 -15.31
CA ALA A 26 -10.16 29.78 -14.36
C ALA A 26 -10.01 30.54 -13.03
N ILE A 27 -8.81 30.55 -12.43
CA ILE A 27 -8.58 31.28 -11.17
C ILE A 27 -8.60 32.80 -11.32
N ASN A 28 -8.55 33.33 -12.55
CA ASN A 28 -8.66 34.76 -12.85
C ASN A 28 -10.08 35.19 -13.28
N GLY A 29 -11.09 34.35 -13.02
CA GLY A 29 -12.50 34.69 -13.23
C GLY A 29 -13.00 34.54 -14.66
N TYR A 30 -12.34 33.67 -15.45
CA TYR A 30 -12.89 33.20 -16.72
C TYR A 30 -13.70 31.92 -16.50
N SER A 31 -14.82 31.80 -17.20
CA SER A 31 -15.68 30.61 -17.24
C SER A 31 -15.57 29.92 -18.61
N ASP A 32 -16.19 28.74 -18.75
CA ASP A 32 -16.22 27.98 -20.01
C ASP A 32 -14.81 27.81 -20.64
N VAL A 33 -13.81 27.54 -19.79
CA VAL A 33 -12.41 27.40 -20.22
C VAL A 33 -12.20 26.04 -20.89
N ASP A 34 -11.86 26.05 -22.17
CA ASP A 34 -11.72 24.85 -23.00
C ASP A 34 -10.36 24.84 -23.73
N PRO A 35 -9.37 24.05 -23.25
CA PRO A 35 -8.07 23.89 -23.91
C PRO A 35 -8.20 23.00 -25.16
N GLN A 36 -7.64 23.43 -26.28
CA GLN A 36 -7.89 22.80 -27.58
C GLN A 36 -6.94 21.62 -27.91
N ALA A 37 -5.89 21.37 -27.13
CA ALA A 37 -4.96 20.25 -27.36
C ALA A 37 -5.21 19.04 -26.43
N PRO A 38 -5.97 18.04 -26.93
CA PRO A 38 -5.45 16.66 -26.94
C PRO A 38 -5.70 15.85 -28.23
N LEU A 39 -6.40 16.36 -29.26
CA LEU A 39 -7.03 15.51 -30.31
C LEU A 39 -6.59 15.75 -31.77
N GLY A 40 -5.48 16.44 -32.06
CA GLY A 40 -4.86 16.40 -33.40
C GLY A 40 -5.69 16.95 -34.57
N GLY A 41 -6.28 18.15 -34.43
CA GLY A 41 -6.97 18.88 -35.51
C GLY A 41 -6.18 20.10 -36.02
N ALA A 42 -6.59 20.69 -37.14
CA ALA A 42 -5.98 21.91 -37.67
C ALA A 42 -6.09 23.06 -36.65
N ASP A 43 -4.96 23.61 -36.23
CA ASP A 43 -4.85 24.68 -35.24
C ASP A 43 -5.54 25.95 -35.78
N GLY A 44 -6.76 26.19 -35.30
CA GLY A 44 -7.58 27.38 -35.60
C GLY A 44 -7.02 28.68 -35.02
N ARG A 45 -5.70 28.71 -34.74
CA ARG A 45 -4.92 29.79 -34.12
C ARG A 45 -5.46 30.18 -32.75
N LYS A 46 -5.81 29.18 -31.95
CA LYS A 46 -6.28 29.33 -30.58
C LYS A 46 -5.83 28.13 -29.77
N ASP A 47 -5.27 28.40 -28.61
CA ASP A 47 -4.81 27.35 -27.71
C ASP A 47 -5.87 27.06 -26.64
N VAL A 48 -6.60 28.10 -26.20
CA VAL A 48 -7.72 27.99 -25.25
C VAL A 48 -8.87 28.92 -25.65
N THR A 49 -10.12 28.48 -25.52
CA THR A 49 -11.29 29.37 -25.52
C THR A 49 -11.83 29.55 -24.12
N ALA A 50 -12.29 30.76 -23.79
CA ALA A 50 -12.89 31.04 -22.49
C ALA A 50 -13.94 32.15 -22.59
N ARG A 51 -14.72 32.34 -21.54
CA ARG A 51 -15.69 33.42 -21.40
C ARG A 51 -15.42 34.28 -20.18
N ARG A 52 -15.69 35.58 -20.31
CA ARG A 52 -15.65 36.52 -19.19
C ARG A 52 -16.69 37.60 -19.42
N ASN A 53 -17.55 37.83 -18.43
CA ASN A 53 -18.66 38.80 -18.53
C ASN A 53 -19.54 38.57 -19.76
N GLY A 54 -19.86 37.29 -20.05
CA GLY A 54 -20.67 36.88 -21.20
C GLY A 54 -20.00 37.04 -22.58
N MET A 55 -18.74 37.48 -22.62
CA MET A 55 -17.98 37.68 -23.86
C MET A 55 -16.97 36.54 -24.06
N THR A 56 -16.82 36.08 -25.30
CA THR A 56 -15.84 35.04 -25.66
C THR A 56 -14.45 35.64 -25.85
N PHE A 57 -13.44 34.98 -25.29
CA PHE A 57 -12.02 35.28 -25.43
C PHE A 57 -11.32 34.07 -26.05
N VAL A 58 -10.33 34.35 -26.90
CA VAL A 58 -9.35 33.35 -27.34
C VAL A 58 -8.03 33.64 -26.63
N ALA A 59 -7.37 32.59 -26.15
CA ALA A 59 -6.05 32.70 -25.56
C ALA A 59 -5.00 32.00 -26.42
N ALA A 60 -3.81 32.58 -26.43
CA ALA A 60 -2.62 31.97 -27.01
C ALA A 60 -1.53 31.85 -25.95
N VAL A 61 -0.84 30.71 -25.98
CA VAL A 61 0.17 30.28 -25.02
C VAL A 61 1.54 30.24 -25.71
N HIS A 62 2.38 31.21 -25.37
CA HIS A 62 3.73 31.32 -25.91
C HIS A 62 4.76 31.14 -24.81
N PHE A 63 5.11 29.89 -24.52
CA PHE A 63 6.09 29.52 -23.49
C PHE A 63 7.39 29.01 -24.14
N PRO A 64 8.21 29.89 -24.76
CA PRO A 64 9.47 29.44 -25.35
C PRO A 64 10.43 28.90 -24.28
N PRO A 65 11.24 27.88 -24.63
CA PRO A 65 12.21 27.28 -23.71
C PRO A 65 13.42 28.19 -23.44
N THR A 66 13.64 29.21 -24.26
CA THR A 66 14.78 30.12 -24.16
C THR A 66 14.31 31.56 -24.19
N THR A 67 15.12 32.47 -23.62
CA THR A 67 14.84 33.90 -23.68
C THR A 67 14.70 34.37 -25.13
N GLN A 68 13.58 35.03 -25.42
CA GLN A 68 13.33 35.60 -26.74
C GLN A 68 13.50 37.11 -26.74
N ALA A 69 14.01 37.63 -27.86
CA ALA A 69 14.06 39.06 -28.06
C ALA A 69 12.64 39.62 -28.22
N PHE A 70 12.39 40.83 -27.71
CA PHE A 70 11.05 41.42 -27.69
C PHE A 70 10.39 41.50 -29.08
N HIS A 71 11.17 41.72 -30.15
CA HIS A 71 10.62 41.75 -31.51
C HIS A 71 10.00 40.41 -31.94
N GLN A 72 10.51 39.28 -31.43
CA GLN A 72 9.98 37.94 -31.68
C GLN A 72 8.67 37.73 -30.91
N ILE A 73 8.63 38.12 -29.63
CA ILE A 73 7.41 38.09 -28.81
C ILE A 73 6.31 38.97 -29.43
N ARG A 74 6.69 40.17 -29.91
CA ARG A 74 5.78 41.08 -30.62
C ARG A 74 5.25 40.47 -31.91
N ALA A 75 6.09 39.81 -32.70
CA ALA A 75 5.66 39.14 -33.93
C ALA A 75 4.68 38.00 -33.64
N LYS A 76 4.94 37.18 -32.59
CA LYS A 76 4.03 36.13 -32.13
C LYS A 76 2.69 36.69 -31.68
N PHE A 77 2.71 37.73 -30.82
CA PHE A 77 1.50 38.41 -30.34
C PHE A 77 0.61 38.90 -31.50
N VAL A 78 1.18 39.61 -32.47
CA VAL A 78 0.42 40.15 -33.62
C VAL A 78 -0.21 39.02 -34.42
N ARG A 79 0.54 37.95 -34.69
CA ARG A 79 0.07 36.81 -35.49
C ARG A 79 -1.04 36.03 -34.78
N ASP A 80 -0.88 35.74 -33.49
CA ASP A 80 -1.86 34.95 -32.74
C ASP A 80 -3.15 35.74 -32.50
N ARG A 81 -3.05 37.07 -32.37
CA ARG A 81 -4.20 37.95 -32.22
C ARG A 81 -5.14 37.90 -33.44
N GLU A 82 -4.65 37.52 -34.62
CA GLU A 82 -5.53 37.28 -35.79
C GLU A 82 -6.61 36.22 -35.50
N GLY A 83 -6.36 35.31 -34.54
CA GLY A 83 -7.31 34.32 -34.05
C GLY A 83 -8.61 34.92 -33.47
N VAL A 84 -8.58 36.18 -33.00
CA VAL A 84 -9.78 36.87 -32.49
C VAL A 84 -10.83 37.03 -33.59
N ALA A 85 -10.41 37.56 -34.75
CA ALA A 85 -11.32 37.76 -35.88
C ALA A 85 -11.79 36.43 -36.48
N MET A 86 -10.89 35.44 -36.53
CA MET A 86 -11.20 34.10 -37.05
C MET A 86 -12.24 33.35 -36.21
N ASN A 87 -12.23 33.54 -34.89
CA ASN A 87 -13.11 32.85 -33.95
C ASN A 87 -14.30 33.71 -33.48
N GLY A 88 -14.49 34.91 -34.03
CA GLY A 88 -15.55 35.82 -33.61
C GLY A 88 -15.46 36.25 -32.13
N ALA A 89 -14.26 36.23 -31.55
CA ALA A 89 -14.04 36.54 -30.14
C ALA A 89 -14.05 38.06 -29.88
N ALA A 90 -14.40 38.45 -28.66
CA ALA A 90 -14.46 39.84 -28.22
C ALA A 90 -13.14 40.39 -27.68
N GLY A 91 -12.21 39.50 -27.31
CA GLY A 91 -10.90 39.86 -26.75
C GLY A 91 -9.88 38.71 -26.85
N PHE A 92 -8.62 39.05 -26.58
CA PHE A 92 -7.47 38.15 -26.67
C PHE A 92 -6.74 38.05 -25.33
N VAL A 93 -6.31 36.85 -24.94
CA VAL A 93 -5.41 36.66 -23.79
C VAL A 93 -4.08 36.09 -24.25
N PHE A 94 -2.99 36.81 -24.04
CA PHE A 94 -1.66 36.36 -24.43
C PHE A 94 -0.85 35.95 -23.21
N PHE A 95 -0.57 34.65 -23.10
CA PHE A 95 0.31 34.10 -22.08
C PHE A 95 1.74 34.03 -22.61
N VAL A 96 2.67 34.60 -21.87
CA VAL A 96 4.09 34.57 -22.22
C VAL A 96 4.95 34.41 -20.97
N ASN A 97 5.76 33.36 -20.92
CA ASN A 97 6.63 33.05 -19.79
C ASN A 97 7.91 33.92 -19.75
N GLN A 98 7.97 35.00 -20.53
CA GLN A 98 9.14 35.86 -20.66
C GLN A 98 8.95 37.16 -19.87
N PRO A 99 10.03 37.71 -19.27
CA PRO A 99 9.97 39.01 -18.61
C PRO A 99 9.71 40.11 -19.65
N LEU A 100 8.74 40.99 -19.35
CA LEU A 100 8.42 42.15 -20.18
C LEU A 100 8.48 43.43 -19.36
N SER A 101 9.23 44.42 -19.85
CA SER A 101 9.24 45.75 -19.24
C SER A 101 7.87 46.45 -19.36
N PRO A 102 7.55 47.43 -18.49
CA PRO A 102 6.33 48.23 -18.62
C PRO A 102 6.13 48.84 -20.02
N ALA A 103 7.20 49.36 -20.64
CA ALA A 103 7.15 49.94 -21.98
C ALA A 103 6.83 48.89 -23.07
N GLN A 104 7.38 47.69 -22.94
CA GLN A 104 7.09 46.57 -23.86
C GLN A 104 5.65 46.08 -23.71
N ARG A 105 5.14 45.96 -22.48
CA ARG A 105 3.73 45.62 -22.21
C ARG A 105 2.78 46.65 -22.84
N GLY A 106 3.04 47.94 -22.63
CA GLY A 106 2.28 49.02 -23.26
C GLY A 106 2.36 48.96 -24.80
N SER A 107 3.53 48.63 -25.35
CA SER A 107 3.69 48.48 -26.80
C SER A 107 2.89 47.32 -27.38
N LEU A 108 2.74 46.20 -26.67
CA LEU A 108 1.90 45.08 -27.11
C LEU A 108 0.40 45.41 -26.99
N LEU A 109 -0.01 46.01 -25.87
CA LEU A 109 -1.42 46.41 -25.67
C LEU A 109 -1.87 47.47 -26.68
N ASN A 110 -1.00 48.39 -27.09
CA ASN A 110 -1.28 49.37 -28.14
C ASN A 110 -1.47 48.75 -29.54
N LEU A 111 -0.96 47.53 -29.76
CA LEU A 111 -1.21 46.74 -30.97
C LEU A 111 -2.45 45.85 -30.83
N GLY A 112 -2.92 45.69 -29.59
CA GLY A 112 -4.08 44.91 -29.21
C GLY A 112 -5.40 45.67 -29.34
N GLY A 113 -6.48 44.99 -28.98
CA GLY A 113 -7.79 45.59 -28.76
C GLY A 113 -7.95 46.07 -27.31
N PRO A 114 -9.01 46.86 -27.03
CA PRO A 114 -9.27 47.40 -25.69
C PRO A 114 -9.59 46.35 -24.62
N ARG A 115 -9.80 45.09 -25.02
CA ARG A 115 -10.08 43.95 -24.14
C ARG A 115 -8.95 42.93 -24.09
N ASP A 116 -7.81 43.22 -24.73
CA ASP A 116 -6.72 42.27 -24.77
C ASP A 116 -5.93 42.29 -23.46
N GLU A 117 -5.60 41.11 -22.95
CA GLU A 117 -4.85 40.94 -21.71
C GLU A 117 -3.53 40.22 -21.96
N ILE A 118 -2.52 40.59 -21.17
CA ILE A 118 -1.20 39.96 -21.22
C ILE A 118 -0.89 39.36 -19.85
N PHE A 119 -0.63 38.06 -19.84
CA PHE A 119 -0.09 37.31 -18.72
C PHE A 119 1.40 37.08 -19.00
N HIS A 120 2.22 38.05 -18.59
CA HIS A 120 3.68 37.95 -18.64
C HIS A 120 4.22 37.19 -17.41
N LEU A 121 5.51 36.84 -17.43
CA LEU A 121 6.18 36.05 -16.39
C LEU A 121 5.78 36.44 -14.95
N GLU A 122 5.98 37.71 -14.55
CA GLU A 122 5.63 38.16 -13.19
C GLU A 122 4.13 38.05 -12.85
N ARG A 123 3.22 38.24 -13.82
CA ARG A 123 1.78 38.09 -13.58
C ARG A 123 1.42 36.62 -13.39
N ILE A 124 2.00 35.73 -14.21
CA ILE A 124 1.82 34.28 -14.08
C ILE A 124 2.38 33.80 -12.74
N ARG A 125 3.60 34.23 -12.40
CA ARG A 125 4.24 33.93 -11.11
C ARG A 125 3.34 34.35 -9.95
N HIS A 126 2.85 35.58 -9.96
CA HIS A 126 1.98 36.10 -8.93
C HIS A 126 0.67 35.30 -8.80
N CYS A 127 0.08 34.87 -9.92
CA CYS A 127 -1.09 33.99 -9.88
C CYS A 127 -0.77 32.62 -9.27
N LEU A 128 0.37 32.02 -9.61
CA LEU A 128 0.78 30.71 -9.07
C LEU A 128 1.26 30.75 -7.62
N ASP A 129 1.82 31.87 -7.19
CA ASP A 129 2.19 32.14 -5.80
C ASP A 129 1.02 32.77 -5.01
N SER A 130 -0.21 32.63 -5.51
CA SER A 130 -1.42 32.99 -4.78
C SER A 130 -2.10 31.74 -4.24
N PRO A 131 -2.95 31.85 -3.21
CA PRO A 131 -3.55 30.65 -2.64
C PRO A 131 -4.51 29.91 -3.60
N ALA A 132 -5.12 30.62 -4.55
CA ALA A 132 -5.88 29.99 -5.63
C ALA A 132 -4.98 29.25 -6.65
N GLY A 133 -3.71 29.65 -6.79
CA GLY A 133 -2.77 29.11 -7.75
C GLY A 133 -1.83 28.02 -7.23
N TYR A 134 -1.74 27.79 -5.92
CA TYR A 134 -0.79 26.82 -5.37
C TYR A 134 -1.02 25.38 -5.87
N GLY A 135 -2.27 24.96 -6.04
CA GLY A 135 -2.58 23.65 -6.63
C GLY A 135 -2.10 23.52 -8.07
N LEU A 136 -2.25 24.58 -8.88
CA LEU A 136 -1.71 24.61 -10.26
C LEU A 136 -0.19 24.60 -10.24
N ARG A 137 0.42 25.31 -9.27
CA ARG A 137 1.87 25.36 -9.11
C ARG A 137 2.45 23.99 -8.74
N GLN A 138 1.83 23.26 -7.83
CA GLN A 138 2.24 21.91 -7.47
C GLN A 138 2.05 20.94 -8.64
N LEU A 139 0.87 20.97 -9.28
CA LEU A 139 0.53 20.05 -10.37
C LEU A 139 1.43 20.22 -11.61
N TYR A 140 1.65 21.46 -12.05
CA TYR A 140 2.34 21.71 -13.33
C TYR A 140 3.82 22.06 -13.18
N LEU A 141 4.28 22.52 -12.00
CA LEU A 141 5.69 22.83 -11.77
C LEU A 141 6.38 21.84 -10.82
N GLY A 142 5.64 20.91 -10.20
CA GLY A 142 6.19 19.97 -9.21
C GLY A 142 6.73 20.66 -7.96
N LEU A 143 6.29 21.89 -7.67
CA LEU A 143 6.71 22.64 -6.50
C LEU A 143 5.79 22.33 -5.33
N SER A 144 6.30 21.55 -4.38
CA SER A 144 5.61 21.30 -3.11
C SER A 144 5.24 22.61 -2.42
N MET A 145 4.04 22.65 -1.85
CA MET A 145 3.59 23.78 -1.05
C MET A 145 4.23 23.73 0.34
N SER A 146 4.53 24.90 0.91
CA SER A 146 4.82 25.00 2.34
C SER A 146 3.53 24.79 3.16
N PRO A 147 3.64 24.47 4.46
CA PRO A 147 2.48 24.37 5.35
C PRO A 147 1.61 25.64 5.34
N GLU A 148 2.23 26.83 5.28
CA GLU A 148 1.52 28.11 5.20
C GLU A 148 0.77 28.28 3.87
N GLU A 149 1.36 27.80 2.78
CA GLU A 149 0.73 27.83 1.46
C GLU A 149 -0.45 26.86 1.38
N HIS A 150 -0.32 25.66 1.96
CA HIS A 150 -1.43 24.71 2.13
C HIS A 150 -2.60 25.32 2.91
N ALA A 151 -2.33 25.95 4.06
CA ALA A 151 -3.36 26.61 4.87
C ALA A 151 -4.06 27.75 4.10
N ALA A 152 -3.29 28.57 3.39
CA ALA A 152 -3.85 29.67 2.62
C ALA A 152 -4.72 29.18 1.45
N GLN A 153 -4.35 28.08 0.78
CA GLN A 153 -5.20 27.48 -0.27
C GLN A 153 -6.51 26.94 0.30
N HIS A 154 -6.45 26.30 1.47
CA HIS A 154 -7.63 25.78 2.17
C HIS A 154 -8.64 26.89 2.48
N ASN A 155 -8.17 28.00 3.07
CA ASN A 155 -9.00 29.14 3.42
C ASN A 155 -9.74 29.75 2.20
N ILE A 156 -9.12 29.75 1.01
CA ILE A 156 -9.81 30.22 -0.21
C ILE A 156 -10.90 29.24 -0.65
N LYS A 157 -10.67 27.92 -0.53
CA LYS A 157 -11.69 26.91 -0.86
C LYS A 157 -12.89 27.00 0.08
N GLU A 158 -12.65 27.20 1.38
CA GLU A 158 -13.72 27.44 2.37
C GLU A 158 -14.52 28.71 2.07
N GLN A 159 -13.83 29.83 1.78
CA GLN A 159 -14.50 31.09 1.45
C GLN A 159 -15.26 31.05 0.11
N ALA A 160 -14.82 30.23 -0.84
CA ALA A 160 -15.48 30.06 -2.14
C ALA A 160 -16.71 29.14 -2.07
N ASN A 161 -16.90 28.40 -0.98
CA ASN A 161 -18.00 27.45 -0.85
C ASN A 161 -18.69 27.47 0.54
N PRO A 162 -19.26 28.62 0.97
CA PRO A 162 -19.92 28.75 2.27
C PRO A 162 -21.20 27.91 2.40
N GLU A 163 -21.71 27.33 1.30
CA GLU A 163 -22.89 26.45 1.29
C GLU A 163 -22.55 24.96 1.44
N ALA A 164 -21.28 24.55 1.30
CA ALA A 164 -20.89 23.14 1.48
C ALA A 164 -20.91 22.69 2.94
N ASP A 165 -20.74 23.60 3.90
CA ASP A 165 -20.95 23.34 5.33
C ASP A 165 -22.44 23.17 5.70
N GLN A 166 -23.36 23.36 4.75
CA GLN A 166 -24.80 23.13 4.92
C GLN A 166 -25.33 21.95 4.07
N GLN A 167 -24.46 21.18 3.42
CA GLN A 167 -24.88 19.84 3.01
C GLN A 167 -25.04 19.00 4.28
N PRO A 168 -26.23 18.46 4.59
CA PRO A 168 -26.38 17.57 5.73
C PRO A 168 -25.37 16.44 5.54
N GLU A 169 -24.56 16.17 6.57
CA GLU A 169 -23.75 14.96 6.65
C GLU A 169 -24.58 13.81 6.07
N ALA A 170 -24.10 13.20 4.99
CA ALA A 170 -24.77 12.07 4.36
C ALA A 170 -25.13 11.10 5.48
N ALA A 171 -26.42 10.78 5.59
CA ALA A 171 -26.99 10.12 6.77
C ALA A 171 -26.53 8.65 6.81
N GLY A 172 -25.30 8.42 7.26
CA GLY A 172 -24.78 7.09 7.51
C GLY A 172 -25.68 6.34 8.49
N ARG A 173 -25.76 5.02 8.33
CA ARG A 173 -26.52 4.15 9.22
C ARG A 173 -26.06 4.33 10.65
N VAL A 174 -27.02 4.52 11.55
CA VAL A 174 -26.77 4.58 12.98
C VAL A 174 -26.93 3.18 13.57
N LEU A 175 -25.86 2.63 14.15
CA LEU A 175 -25.85 1.37 14.88
C LEU A 175 -25.93 1.68 16.39
N PRO A 176 -27.02 1.34 17.08
CA PRO A 176 -27.11 1.47 18.53
C PRO A 176 -26.27 0.37 19.20
N VAL A 177 -25.47 0.75 20.18
CA VAL A 177 -24.66 -0.16 20.99
C VAL A 177 -25.24 -0.25 22.39
N MET A 178 -25.59 -1.47 22.82
CA MET A 178 -26.38 -1.71 24.04
C MET A 178 -25.66 -2.55 25.11
N GLY A 179 -24.51 -3.17 24.82
CA GLY A 179 -23.82 -4.08 25.74
C GLY A 179 -23.17 -3.43 26.97
N PHE A 180 -23.20 -2.09 27.08
CA PHE A 180 -22.59 -1.32 28.16
C PHE A 180 -23.60 -0.36 28.78
N PRO A 181 -24.57 -0.86 29.57
CA PRO A 181 -25.65 -0.04 30.11
C PRO A 181 -25.13 1.11 30.99
N GLU A 182 -23.96 0.93 31.62
CA GLU A 182 -23.27 1.96 32.40
C GLU A 182 -22.93 3.21 31.58
N LEU A 183 -22.70 3.07 30.27
CA LEU A 183 -22.35 4.15 29.35
C LEU A 183 -23.58 4.78 28.67
N GLY A 184 -24.76 4.18 28.85
CA GLY A 184 -25.97 4.53 28.11
C GLY A 184 -25.96 4.03 26.67
N GLU A 185 -27.03 4.31 25.92
CA GLU A 185 -27.14 3.96 24.50
C GLU A 185 -26.16 4.82 23.68
N VAL A 186 -25.12 4.20 23.13
CA VAL A 186 -24.15 4.87 22.26
C VAL A 186 -24.53 4.61 20.81
N LEU A 187 -24.65 5.68 20.03
CA LEU A 187 -25.06 5.62 18.62
C LEU A 187 -23.82 5.74 17.75
N MET A 188 -23.40 4.66 17.11
CA MET A 188 -22.27 4.67 16.19
C MET A 188 -22.75 4.97 14.77
N ARG A 189 -22.07 5.87 14.07
CA ARG A 189 -22.35 6.13 12.66
C ARG A 189 -21.42 5.29 11.80
N LEU A 190 -22.00 4.37 11.03
CA LEU A 190 -21.27 3.61 10.03
C LEU A 190 -21.16 4.44 8.73
N PRO A 191 -20.06 4.31 7.96
CA PRO A 191 -19.95 4.90 6.63
C PRO A 191 -21.09 4.47 5.70
N GLU A 192 -21.47 5.35 4.77
CA GLU A 192 -22.59 5.15 3.83
C GLU A 192 -22.44 3.89 2.96
N VAL A 193 -21.20 3.47 2.66
CA VAL A 193 -20.88 2.23 1.93
C VAL A 193 -21.47 0.99 2.61
N TYR A 194 -21.78 1.07 3.91
CA TYR A 194 -22.27 -0.04 4.73
C TYR A 194 -23.76 0.04 5.07
N ASP A 195 -24.50 1.02 4.52
CA ASP A 195 -25.93 1.20 4.82
C ASP A 195 -26.78 -0.03 4.42
N GLY A 196 -26.30 -0.85 3.47
CA GLY A 196 -26.97 -2.06 3.00
C GLY A 196 -26.72 -3.36 3.79
N ARG A 197 -25.75 -3.42 4.72
CA ARG A 197 -25.36 -4.67 5.40
C ARG A 197 -26.12 -4.89 6.71
N LEU A 198 -27.28 -5.54 6.66
CA LEU A 198 -28.13 -5.78 7.84
C LEU A 198 -27.47 -6.72 8.87
N GLU A 199 -26.46 -7.48 8.44
CA GLU A 199 -25.82 -8.61 9.14
C GLU A 199 -24.65 -8.22 10.06
N LEU A 200 -24.36 -6.92 10.24
CA LEU A 200 -23.26 -6.43 11.09
C LEU A 200 -23.58 -6.59 12.59
N ASP A 201 -23.57 -7.82 13.09
CA ASP A 201 -23.74 -8.13 14.51
C ASP A 201 -22.39 -8.07 15.23
N VAL A 202 -22.04 -6.88 15.74
CA VAL A 202 -20.96 -6.78 16.73
C VAL A 202 -21.40 -7.52 17.99
N LEU A 203 -20.59 -8.48 18.47
CA LEU A 203 -20.87 -9.27 19.66
C LEU A 203 -21.21 -8.36 20.86
N GLU A 204 -22.45 -8.49 21.34
CA GLU A 204 -22.95 -7.63 22.41
C GLU A 204 -22.19 -7.90 23.72
N GLY A 205 -21.71 -6.82 24.35
CA GLY A 205 -20.92 -6.87 25.58
C GLY A 205 -19.47 -7.32 25.39
N GLY A 206 -19.05 -7.60 24.16
CA GLY A 206 -17.68 -8.02 23.83
C GLY A 206 -16.67 -6.87 23.86
N LEU A 207 -15.38 -7.22 23.90
CA LEU A 207 -14.26 -6.30 23.89
C LEU A 207 -14.17 -5.52 22.58
N GLY A 208 -14.51 -6.12 21.44
CA GLY A 208 -14.64 -5.43 20.16
C GLY A 208 -15.72 -4.36 20.18
N GLN A 209 -16.87 -4.64 20.81
CA GLN A 209 -17.93 -3.66 21.01
C GLN A 209 -17.49 -2.54 21.97
N LEU A 210 -16.79 -2.88 23.05
CA LEU A 210 -16.24 -1.90 23.98
C LEU A 210 -15.23 -0.97 23.31
N GLU A 211 -14.35 -1.52 22.47
CA GLU A 211 -13.38 -0.73 21.69
C GLU A 211 -14.11 0.35 20.87
N LEU A 212 -15.12 -0.04 20.10
CA LEU A 212 -15.88 0.88 19.25
C LEU A 212 -16.63 1.95 20.08
N VAL A 213 -17.21 1.55 21.22
CA VAL A 213 -17.84 2.48 22.14
C VAL A 213 -16.84 3.49 22.71
N LEU A 214 -15.64 3.05 23.09
CA LEU A 214 -14.59 3.93 23.59
C LEU A 214 -14.10 4.88 22.50
N TYR A 215 -14.00 4.43 21.25
CA TYR A 215 -13.69 5.28 20.11
C TYR A 215 -14.69 6.43 19.97
N GLU A 216 -15.99 6.12 20.00
CA GLU A 216 -17.03 7.11 19.83
C GLU A 216 -17.14 8.05 21.04
N LEU A 217 -17.16 7.50 22.27
CA LEU A 217 -17.30 8.28 23.51
C LEU A 217 -16.14 9.24 23.74
N LEU A 218 -14.91 8.76 23.53
CA LEU A 218 -13.69 9.54 23.75
C LEU A 218 -13.26 10.29 22.49
N ARG A 219 -14.05 10.23 21.42
CA ARG A 219 -13.79 10.88 20.13
C ARG A 219 -12.42 10.49 19.55
N ILE A 220 -11.95 9.27 19.79
CA ILE A 220 -10.63 8.82 19.32
C ILE A 220 -10.66 8.79 17.78
N GLY A 221 -9.62 9.36 17.15
CA GLY A 221 -9.60 9.55 15.69
C GLY A 221 -10.39 10.76 15.17
N GLY A 222 -11.07 11.51 16.04
CA GLY A 222 -11.70 12.78 15.70
C GLY A 222 -10.69 13.88 15.34
N ARG A 223 -11.17 14.98 14.74
CA ARG A 223 -10.35 16.12 14.31
C ARG A 223 -10.46 17.33 15.24
N GLY A 224 -9.34 18.04 15.41
CA GLY A 224 -9.33 19.39 15.99
C GLY A 224 -9.24 19.40 17.51
N ASP A 225 -9.59 20.54 18.10
CA ASP A 225 -9.76 20.68 19.54
C ASP A 225 -11.26 20.53 19.86
N LEU A 226 -11.58 19.73 20.87
CA LEU A 226 -12.95 19.56 21.35
C LEU A 226 -13.17 20.45 22.56
N VAL A 227 -14.06 21.44 22.46
CA VAL A 227 -14.48 22.21 23.63
C VAL A 227 -15.48 21.37 24.42
N LEU A 228 -15.12 21.04 25.65
CA LEU A 228 -15.98 20.30 26.57
C LEU A 228 -16.99 21.24 27.24
N ASP A 229 -18.18 20.72 27.54
CA ASP A 229 -19.17 21.45 28.32
C ASP A 229 -18.71 21.54 29.79
N ALA A 230 -18.26 22.73 30.18
CA ALA A 230 -17.77 22.99 31.52
C ALA A 230 -18.86 22.84 32.58
N GLU A 231 -20.10 23.24 32.29
CA GLU A 231 -21.22 23.13 33.23
C GLU A 231 -21.58 21.65 33.45
N ALA A 232 -21.54 20.84 32.39
CA ALA A 232 -21.81 19.41 32.50
C ALA A 232 -20.74 18.65 33.28
N ASN A 233 -19.46 19.00 33.08
CA ASN A 233 -18.37 18.42 33.86
C ASN A 233 -18.43 18.88 35.33
N GLU A 234 -18.77 20.14 35.58
CA GLU A 234 -19.02 20.67 36.93
C GLU A 234 -20.22 19.99 37.61
N ALA A 235 -21.23 19.54 36.86
CA ALA A 235 -22.35 18.79 37.40
C ALA A 235 -21.94 17.44 38.02
N LEU A 236 -20.73 16.93 37.73
CA LEU A 236 -20.18 15.71 38.33
C LEU A 236 -19.67 15.94 39.76
N VAL A 237 -19.49 17.20 40.17
CA VAL A 237 -19.07 17.57 41.52
C VAL A 237 -20.25 17.44 42.49
N PRO A 238 -20.11 16.78 43.67
CA PRO A 238 -21.19 16.66 44.64
C PRO A 238 -21.72 18.03 45.07
N GLU A 239 -23.04 18.13 45.25
CA GLU A 239 -23.75 19.39 45.48
C GLU A 239 -23.23 20.14 46.72
N GLU A 240 -22.89 19.40 47.78
CA GLU A 240 -22.32 19.91 49.03
C GLU A 240 -20.90 20.51 48.88
N HIS A 241 -20.22 20.22 47.78
CA HIS A 241 -18.88 20.72 47.47
C HIS A 241 -18.90 21.83 46.41
N ARG A 242 -20.07 22.11 45.80
CA ARG A 242 -20.26 23.26 44.90
C ARG A 242 -20.31 24.54 45.74
N TRP A 243 -19.33 25.40 45.55
CA TRP A 243 -19.18 26.65 46.31
C TRP A 243 -19.62 27.90 45.49
N TRP A 244 -20.15 27.70 44.27
CA TRP A 244 -20.76 28.71 43.39
C TRP A 244 -22.30 28.61 43.36
N THR A 245 -22.98 29.69 42.95
CA THR A 245 -24.45 29.88 43.07
C THR A 245 -25.30 29.25 41.96
N ASP A 246 -26.41 28.60 42.38
CA ASP A 246 -27.78 28.41 41.82
C ASP A 246 -28.08 28.38 40.31
N GLN A 247 -27.10 28.40 39.40
CA GLN A 247 -27.36 27.91 38.05
C GLN A 247 -27.41 26.39 38.13
N ASP A 248 -28.58 25.82 37.84
CA ASP A 248 -28.81 24.38 37.79
C ASP A 248 -27.93 23.79 36.68
N PRO A 249 -26.75 23.22 37.02
CA PRO A 249 -25.80 22.84 36.00
C PRO A 249 -26.41 21.70 35.20
N ARG A 250 -26.31 21.79 33.88
CA ARG A 250 -26.94 20.81 33.01
C ARG A 250 -26.15 19.50 33.07
N ALA A 251 -26.69 18.49 33.75
CA ALA A 251 -26.17 17.14 33.62
C ALA A 251 -26.35 16.65 32.17
N LEU A 252 -25.26 16.27 31.53
CA LEU A 252 -25.26 15.58 30.24
C LEU A 252 -25.07 14.08 30.47
N ALA A 253 -25.61 13.27 29.56
CA ALA A 253 -25.33 11.84 29.54
C ALA A 253 -23.87 11.58 29.10
N VAL A 254 -23.31 10.43 29.50
CA VAL A 254 -21.94 9.99 29.13
C VAL A 254 -21.71 10.08 27.61
N ARG A 255 -22.72 9.78 26.79
CA ARG A 255 -22.64 9.85 25.32
C ARG A 255 -22.59 11.25 24.72
N GLU A 256 -22.93 12.29 25.48
CA GLU A 256 -23.11 13.64 24.97
C GLU A 256 -21.83 14.49 25.07
N ASP A 257 -20.94 14.19 26.01
CA ASP A 257 -19.69 14.94 26.24
C ASP A 257 -18.53 14.00 26.61
N ALA A 258 -17.39 14.12 25.92
CA ALA A 258 -16.24 13.24 26.11
C ALA A 258 -15.53 13.44 27.46
N GLY A 259 -15.60 14.65 28.04
CA GLY A 259 -15.11 14.94 29.38
C GLY A 259 -15.94 14.18 30.42
N VAL A 260 -17.26 14.26 30.30
CA VAL A 260 -18.19 13.51 31.16
C VAL A 260 -17.95 12.00 31.04
N ALA A 261 -17.75 11.48 29.81
CA ALA A 261 -17.42 10.08 29.59
C ALA A 261 -16.10 9.68 30.24
N SER A 262 -15.07 10.51 30.11
CA SER A 262 -13.76 10.27 30.71
C SER A 262 -13.83 10.22 32.24
N GLU A 263 -14.49 11.19 32.86
CA GLU A 263 -14.65 11.24 34.32
C GLU A 263 -15.49 10.07 34.85
N PHE A 264 -16.48 9.65 34.07
CA PHE A 264 -17.22 8.43 34.35
C PHE A 264 -16.29 7.20 34.35
N LEU A 265 -15.52 6.98 33.28
CA LEU A 265 -14.58 5.85 33.17
C LEU A 265 -13.50 5.86 34.28
N ALA A 266 -13.06 7.06 34.69
CA ALA A 266 -12.11 7.23 35.79
C ALA A 266 -12.65 6.73 37.15
N THR A 267 -13.97 6.71 37.32
CA THR A 267 -14.61 6.44 38.62
C THR A 267 -15.57 5.25 38.63
N VAL A 268 -15.91 4.69 37.47
CA VAL A 268 -16.89 3.61 37.36
C VAL A 268 -16.47 2.35 38.14
N GLU A 269 -17.40 1.68 38.81
CA GLU A 269 -17.11 0.46 39.56
C GLU A 269 -17.25 -0.81 38.70
N THR A 270 -18.08 -0.78 37.66
CA THR A 270 -18.28 -1.87 36.71
C THR A 270 -18.35 -1.34 35.28
N LEU A 271 -17.91 -2.12 34.32
CA LEU A 271 -18.05 -1.79 32.90
C LEU A 271 -18.44 -3.05 32.14
N GLY A 272 -19.65 -3.05 31.54
CA GLY A 272 -20.22 -4.26 30.93
C GLY A 272 -20.46 -5.36 31.97
N GLY A 273 -20.77 -4.99 33.22
CA GLY A 273 -20.91 -5.93 34.33
C GLY A 273 -19.60 -6.49 34.89
N VAL A 274 -18.43 -6.19 34.30
CA VAL A 274 -17.12 -6.60 34.82
C VAL A 274 -16.62 -5.59 35.86
N PRO A 275 -16.23 -6.02 37.08
CA PRO A 275 -15.69 -5.11 38.10
C PRO A 275 -14.40 -4.43 37.65
N VAL A 276 -14.32 -3.11 37.82
CA VAL A 276 -13.12 -2.31 37.57
C VAL A 276 -12.28 -2.26 38.84
N ARG A 277 -11.13 -2.94 38.84
CA ARG A 277 -10.25 -3.08 40.00
C ARG A 277 -9.17 -2.01 40.01
N GLY A 278 -8.89 -1.43 41.18
CA GLY A 278 -7.72 -0.58 41.35
C GLY A 278 -6.42 -1.38 41.29
N ILE A 279 -5.33 -0.76 40.81
CA ILE A 279 -4.04 -1.44 40.66
C ILE A 279 -3.40 -1.93 41.98
N ALA A 280 -3.90 -1.49 43.13
CA ALA A 280 -3.37 -1.86 44.44
C ALA A 280 -3.35 -3.39 44.69
N GLU A 281 -4.11 -4.16 43.90
CA GLU A 281 -4.19 -5.61 43.98
C GLU A 281 -3.15 -6.34 43.09
N SER A 282 -2.75 -5.76 41.94
CA SER A 282 -1.74 -6.33 41.04
C SER A 282 -1.35 -5.36 39.92
N ILE A 283 -0.06 -5.07 39.78
CA ILE A 283 0.53 -4.19 38.75
C ILE A 283 1.01 -4.95 37.50
N ASP A 284 1.39 -6.21 37.67
CA ASP A 284 2.04 -7.02 36.65
C ASP A 284 1.26 -7.11 35.33
N PRO A 285 -0.08 -7.26 35.31
CA PRO A 285 -0.84 -7.28 34.06
C PRO A 285 -0.74 -5.97 33.28
N VAL A 286 -0.71 -4.84 33.98
CA VAL A 286 -0.65 -3.50 33.38
C VAL A 286 0.73 -3.25 32.78
N VAL A 287 1.80 -3.61 33.51
CA VAL A 287 3.18 -3.49 33.02
C VAL A 287 3.41 -4.40 31.82
N SER A 288 2.93 -5.65 31.89
CA SER A 288 3.02 -6.60 30.78
C SER A 288 2.30 -6.05 29.55
N ALA A 289 1.06 -5.58 29.70
CA ALA A 289 0.32 -4.98 28.59
C ALA A 289 1.06 -3.77 27.99
N LEU A 290 1.59 -2.85 28.81
CA LEU A 290 2.32 -1.67 28.33
C LEU A 290 3.60 -1.99 27.55
N LEU A 291 4.26 -3.11 27.86
CA LEU A 291 5.47 -3.56 27.15
C LEU A 291 5.14 -4.14 25.77
N GLU A 292 3.95 -4.73 25.63
CA GLU A 292 3.48 -5.43 24.42
C GLU A 292 2.59 -4.53 23.53
N VAL A 293 2.46 -3.25 23.85
CA VAL A 293 1.75 -2.30 22.99
C VAL A 293 2.62 -1.93 21.81
N ASP A 294 2.00 -2.02 20.63
CA ASP A 294 2.64 -1.59 19.40
C ASP A 294 2.31 -0.12 19.08
N SER A 295 1.08 0.15 18.65
CA SER A 295 0.65 1.46 18.16
C SER A 295 -0.51 2.07 18.97
N TRP A 296 -0.37 3.36 19.29
CA TRP A 296 -1.40 4.16 19.97
C TRP A 296 -2.23 4.96 18.97
N ARG A 297 -3.49 5.20 19.34
CA ARG A 297 -4.45 6.07 18.65
C ARG A 297 -4.90 7.13 19.63
N HIS A 298 -5.11 8.35 19.15
CA HIS A 298 -5.32 9.51 20.03
C HIS A 298 -6.62 10.24 19.68
N SER A 299 -7.27 10.81 20.68
CA SER A 299 -8.38 11.75 20.51
C SER A 299 -7.89 13.13 20.08
N PRO A 300 -8.78 13.99 19.55
CA PRO A 300 -8.69 15.43 19.69
C PRO A 300 -8.19 15.85 21.06
N GLN A 301 -7.51 16.98 21.10
CA GLN A 301 -7.24 17.63 22.37
C GLN A 301 -8.57 18.14 22.92
N TRP A 302 -8.95 17.68 24.10
CA TRP A 302 -10.12 18.22 24.79
C TRP A 302 -9.70 19.47 25.55
N ILE A 303 -10.40 20.55 25.30
CA ILE A 303 -10.18 21.84 25.93
C ILE A 303 -11.36 22.10 26.86
N LEU A 304 -11.07 22.06 28.15
CA LEU A 304 -12.02 22.47 29.17
C LEU A 304 -11.61 23.87 29.64
N SER A 305 -12.44 24.85 29.29
CA SER A 305 -12.33 26.21 29.83
C SER A 305 -12.91 26.20 31.24
N SER A 306 -12.11 25.80 32.22
CA SER A 306 -12.53 25.75 33.63
C SER A 306 -11.95 26.89 34.44
N TRP A 307 -12.54 27.10 35.61
CA TRP A 307 -12.14 28.12 36.56
C TRP A 307 -11.69 27.42 37.86
N PHE A 308 -10.53 27.81 38.41
CA PHE A 308 -9.98 27.17 39.61
C PHE A 308 -10.38 27.91 40.90
N PRO A 309 -11.06 27.25 41.87
CA PRO A 309 -11.58 27.82 43.12
C PRO A 309 -10.64 28.57 44.01
N GLY A 310 -9.37 28.17 44.04
CA GLY A 310 -8.43 28.74 44.98
C GLY A 310 -8.03 30.17 44.66
N GLU A 311 -8.00 30.55 43.37
CA GLU A 311 -7.15 31.65 42.92
C GLU A 311 -7.85 32.70 42.05
N GLY A 312 -9.09 32.44 41.60
CA GLY A 312 -9.80 33.39 40.75
C GLY A 312 -9.25 33.53 39.32
N THR A 313 -8.29 32.68 38.95
CA THR A 313 -7.68 32.59 37.62
C THR A 313 -8.43 31.58 36.76
N ALA A 314 -8.68 31.97 35.51
CA ALA A 314 -9.15 31.03 34.48
C ALA A 314 -7.98 30.13 34.08
N TYR A 315 -8.21 28.82 34.05
CA TYR A 315 -7.21 27.85 33.62
C TYR A 315 -7.70 27.12 32.38
N LEU A 316 -6.74 26.69 31.55
CA LEU A 316 -7.04 25.82 30.43
C LEU A 316 -6.66 24.41 30.82
N ALA A 317 -7.67 23.58 31.09
CA ALA A 317 -7.44 22.17 31.24
C ALA A 317 -7.44 21.51 29.87
N VAL A 318 -6.44 20.67 29.66
CA VAL A 318 -6.18 19.99 28.41
C VAL A 318 -6.20 18.50 28.70
N ALA A 319 -7.08 17.78 28.00
CA ALA A 319 -7.08 16.33 28.06
C ALA A 319 -6.86 15.69 26.70
N THR A 320 -6.35 14.48 26.71
CA THR A 320 -6.27 13.64 25.50
C THR A 320 -6.46 12.19 25.92
N ALA A 321 -7.36 11.49 25.25
CA ALA A 321 -7.50 10.05 25.36
C ALA A 321 -6.62 9.37 24.32
N SER A 322 -6.03 8.25 24.70
CA SER A 322 -5.23 7.38 23.85
C SER A 322 -5.71 5.96 24.02
N LEU A 323 -5.79 5.21 22.93
CA LEU A 323 -6.20 3.81 22.93
C LEU A 323 -5.17 2.99 22.14
N ALA A 324 -4.84 1.81 22.66
CA ALA A 324 -4.00 0.85 21.97
C ALA A 324 -4.49 -0.57 22.25
N ALA A 325 -4.25 -1.49 21.31
CA ALA A 325 -4.37 -2.91 21.58
C ALA A 325 -3.02 -3.47 22.04
N TRP A 326 -3.07 -4.58 22.75
CA TRP A 326 -1.89 -5.33 23.17
C TRP A 326 -2.15 -6.83 23.04
N THR A 327 -1.09 -7.60 22.83
CA THR A 327 -1.15 -9.06 22.75
C THR A 327 0.13 -9.66 23.32
N SER A 328 0.02 -10.76 24.06
CA SER A 328 1.13 -11.47 24.66
C SER A 328 0.85 -12.97 24.68
N GLU A 329 1.82 -13.77 25.14
CA GLU A 329 1.62 -15.19 25.34
C GLU A 329 0.46 -15.51 26.30
N THR A 330 0.17 -14.59 27.25
CA THR A 330 -0.81 -14.80 28.31
C THR A 330 -2.19 -14.23 28.01
N GLY A 331 -2.34 -13.44 26.96
CA GLY A 331 -3.63 -12.85 26.60
C GLY A 331 -3.52 -11.67 25.64
N SER A 332 -4.65 -11.02 25.39
CA SER A 332 -4.74 -9.80 24.59
C SER A 332 -5.75 -8.85 25.20
N GLY A 333 -5.76 -7.60 24.74
CA GLY A 333 -6.65 -6.61 25.32
C GLY A 333 -6.53 -5.21 24.74
N LEU A 334 -7.12 -4.25 25.46
CA LEU A 334 -7.06 -2.83 25.17
C LEU A 334 -6.41 -2.07 26.33
N LEU A 335 -5.66 -1.03 26.00
CA LEU A 335 -5.23 0.01 26.91
C LEU A 335 -5.91 1.32 26.55
N VAL A 336 -6.53 1.97 27.53
CA VAL A 336 -7.06 3.35 27.42
C VAL A 336 -6.26 4.22 28.35
N TYR A 337 -5.60 5.24 27.85
CA TYR A 337 -4.88 6.22 28.66
C TYR A 337 -5.45 7.61 28.46
N VAL A 338 -5.87 8.27 29.53
CA VAL A 338 -6.30 9.67 29.51
C VAL A 338 -5.30 10.53 30.28
N ASP A 339 -4.76 11.55 29.62
CA ASP A 339 -3.86 12.55 30.22
C ASP A 339 -4.64 13.86 30.48
N GLY A 340 -5.22 14.01 31.67
CA GLY A 340 -6.02 15.17 32.10
C GLY A 340 -5.17 16.28 32.74
N THR A 341 -4.20 16.84 32.01
CA THR A 341 -3.28 17.85 32.55
C THR A 341 -3.82 19.28 32.46
N VAL A 342 -3.36 20.17 33.35
CA VAL A 342 -3.63 21.62 33.25
C VAL A 342 -2.41 22.33 32.71
N VAL A 343 -2.65 23.21 31.74
CA VAL A 343 -1.65 24.15 31.25
C VAL A 343 -1.98 25.52 31.82
N ASP A 344 -1.08 26.07 32.63
CA ASP A 344 -1.18 27.48 33.01
C ASP A 344 -1.00 28.37 31.75
N GLN A 345 -1.98 29.24 31.48
CA GLN A 345 -1.96 30.16 30.35
C GLN A 345 -0.80 31.17 30.43
N GLY A 346 -0.28 31.45 31.62
CA GLY A 346 0.79 32.43 31.84
C GLY A 346 2.20 31.90 31.57
N GLU A 347 2.50 30.68 32.03
CA GLU A 347 3.87 30.13 32.03
C GLU A 347 4.03 28.88 31.15
N GLY A 348 2.94 28.30 30.64
CA GLY A 348 2.97 27.04 29.88
C GLY A 348 3.44 25.84 30.71
N THR A 349 3.54 26.00 32.03
CA THR A 349 3.94 24.95 32.97
C THR A 349 2.75 24.06 33.29
N ARG A 350 2.99 22.74 33.34
CA ARG A 350 2.01 21.76 33.82
C ARG A 350 1.82 21.94 35.32
N VAL A 351 0.61 22.28 35.75
CA VAL A 351 0.24 22.37 37.17
C VAL A 351 -0.64 21.17 37.48
N ALA A 352 -0.27 20.39 38.49
CA ALA A 352 -1.06 19.26 38.97
C ALA A 352 -1.58 19.57 40.39
N PRO A 353 -2.82 19.16 40.73
CA PRO A 353 -3.75 18.38 39.91
C PRO A 353 -4.62 19.24 38.97
N GLY A 354 -4.99 18.67 37.83
CA GLY A 354 -5.97 19.26 36.92
C GLY A 354 -7.42 18.93 37.31
N PRO A 355 -8.44 19.54 36.67
CA PRO A 355 -9.85 19.29 36.96
C PRO A 355 -10.35 17.95 36.41
N LEU A 356 -9.53 17.24 35.62
CA LEU A 356 -9.85 15.92 35.06
C LEU A 356 -8.89 14.87 35.63
N HIS A 357 -9.36 13.63 35.72
CA HIS A 357 -8.50 12.51 36.07
C HIS A 357 -7.49 12.24 34.96
N SER A 358 -6.26 11.91 35.35
CA SER A 358 -5.33 11.20 34.47
C SER A 358 -5.28 9.75 34.89
N TYR A 359 -5.61 8.82 33.99
CA TYR A 359 -5.73 7.40 34.33
C TYR A 359 -5.42 6.49 33.16
N LEU A 360 -5.11 5.24 33.48
CA LEU A 360 -4.95 4.14 32.53
C LEU A 360 -5.96 3.05 32.87
N LEU A 361 -6.72 2.57 31.87
CA LEU A 361 -7.49 1.34 31.93
C LEU A 361 -6.73 0.27 31.15
N CYS A 362 -6.52 -0.88 31.78
CA CYS A 362 -6.02 -2.09 31.14
C CYS A 362 -7.16 -3.11 31.12
N ILE A 363 -7.72 -3.33 29.95
CA ILE A 363 -8.86 -4.20 29.71
C ILE A 363 -8.31 -5.47 29.05
N SER A 364 -8.57 -6.64 29.64
CA SER A 364 -8.09 -7.93 29.15
C SER A 364 -9.23 -8.76 28.57
N ARG A 365 -8.95 -9.45 27.47
CA ARG A 365 -9.81 -10.45 26.85
C ARG A 365 -9.75 -11.78 27.63
N ALA A 366 -10.83 -12.54 27.59
CA ALA A 366 -10.87 -13.92 28.08
C ALA A 366 -9.82 -14.80 27.35
N PRO A 367 -9.06 -15.64 28.07
CA PRO A 367 -8.03 -16.51 27.47
C PRO A 367 -8.56 -17.50 26.44
N ALA A 368 -9.87 -17.73 26.41
CA ALA A 368 -10.52 -18.70 25.53
C ALA A 368 -10.62 -18.23 24.06
N GLY A 369 -9.98 -17.12 23.69
CA GLY A 369 -10.07 -16.54 22.36
C GLY A 369 -11.48 -16.03 22.01
N THR A 370 -12.35 -15.85 23.01
CA THR A 370 -13.67 -15.24 22.84
C THR A 370 -13.54 -13.73 22.96
N ASP A 371 -14.52 -12.99 22.43
CA ASP A 371 -14.54 -11.53 22.61
C ASP A 371 -14.98 -11.09 24.03
N GLU A 372 -15.03 -11.99 25.00
CA GLU A 372 -15.51 -11.68 26.36
C GLU A 372 -14.48 -10.87 27.17
N LEU A 373 -14.99 -9.97 28.02
CA LEU A 373 -14.20 -9.20 28.97
C LEU A 373 -13.79 -10.06 30.17
N ALA A 374 -12.48 -10.21 30.40
CA ALA A 374 -11.96 -10.98 31.53
C ALA A 374 -11.73 -10.14 32.79
N ALA A 375 -11.03 -9.03 32.63
CA ALA A 375 -10.61 -8.18 33.74
C ALA A 375 -10.41 -6.74 33.27
N ILE A 376 -10.73 -5.80 34.14
CA ILE A 376 -10.50 -4.37 33.92
C ILE A 376 -9.74 -3.83 35.11
N HIS A 377 -8.52 -3.38 34.86
CA HIS A 377 -7.66 -2.75 35.84
C HIS A 377 -7.61 -1.25 35.59
N ARG A 378 -7.74 -0.45 36.65
CA ARG A 378 -7.63 1.00 36.60
C ARG A 378 -6.45 1.48 37.44
N LEU A 379 -5.68 2.38 36.83
CA LEU A 379 -4.58 3.10 37.43
C LEU A 379 -4.89 4.60 37.39
N VAL A 380 -5.16 5.24 38.52
CA VAL A 380 -5.36 6.69 38.59
C VAL A 380 -4.02 7.37 38.85
N VAL A 381 -3.43 7.94 37.81
CA VAL A 381 -2.14 8.65 37.84
C VAL A 381 -2.28 9.99 38.56
N SER A 382 -3.35 10.73 38.26
CA SER A 382 -3.67 12.00 38.91
C SER A 382 -5.18 12.09 39.16
N CYS A 383 -5.55 12.49 40.37
CA CYS A 383 -6.92 12.76 40.78
C CYS A 383 -7.10 14.28 41.00
N PRO A 384 -8.23 14.88 40.59
CA PRO A 384 -8.53 16.29 40.85
C PRO A 384 -8.62 16.63 42.35
N GLY A 385 -8.81 15.64 43.22
CA GLY A 385 -8.80 15.78 44.68
C GLY A 385 -10.19 15.64 45.34
N GLU A 386 -10.20 15.67 46.68
CA GLU A 386 -11.40 15.67 47.51
C GLU A 386 -12.30 16.86 47.16
N GLY A 387 -13.61 16.63 47.04
CA GLY A 387 -14.59 17.64 46.62
C GLY A 387 -14.62 17.99 45.12
N TRP A 388 -13.73 17.46 44.28
CA TRP A 388 -13.82 17.57 42.81
C TRP A 388 -14.07 16.22 42.14
N CYS A 389 -13.46 15.18 42.70
CA CYS A 389 -13.69 13.81 42.29
C CYS A 389 -15.11 13.34 42.70
N ARG A 390 -15.84 12.69 41.79
CA ARG A 390 -17.20 12.17 42.03
C ARG A 390 -17.29 11.20 43.22
N VAL A 391 -16.20 10.49 43.52
CA VAL A 391 -16.12 9.54 44.65
C VAL A 391 -15.40 10.13 45.86
N ASP A 392 -15.28 11.46 45.92
CA ASP A 392 -14.61 12.22 46.97
C ASP A 392 -13.12 11.84 47.16
N GLY A 393 -12.44 11.64 46.03
CA GLY A 393 -11.01 11.34 45.95
C GLY A 393 -10.72 9.90 45.59
N CYS A 394 -9.91 9.71 44.54
CA CYS A 394 -9.39 8.39 44.19
C CYS A 394 -8.04 8.15 44.86
N SER A 395 -7.77 6.90 45.25
CA SER A 395 -6.41 6.51 45.60
C SER A 395 -5.50 6.66 44.38
N THR A 396 -4.55 7.60 44.45
CA THR A 396 -3.53 7.78 43.43
C THR A 396 -2.40 6.79 43.64
N VAL A 397 -1.63 6.58 42.58
CA VAL A 397 -0.46 5.70 42.57
C VAL A 397 0.54 6.11 43.66
N ALA A 398 1.01 5.14 44.44
CA ALA A 398 2.14 5.38 45.35
C ALA A 398 3.40 5.73 44.54
N ARG A 399 4.20 6.70 45.00
CA ARG A 399 5.41 7.20 44.30
C ARG A 399 6.36 6.10 43.79
N ASP A 400 6.43 4.96 44.47
CA ASP A 400 7.30 3.86 44.07
C ASP A 400 6.82 3.20 42.76
N ILE A 401 5.50 3.05 42.56
CA ILE A 401 4.91 2.50 41.33
C ILE A 401 4.99 3.51 40.17
N GLU A 402 4.88 4.81 40.47
CA GLU A 402 5.06 5.89 39.48
C GLU A 402 6.42 5.78 38.78
N THR A 403 7.47 5.33 39.49
CA THR A 403 8.81 5.22 38.92
C THR A 403 8.93 4.11 37.87
N GLU A 404 8.15 3.03 37.99
CA GLU A 404 8.15 1.91 37.03
C GLU A 404 7.23 2.18 35.84
N ILE A 405 6.06 2.78 36.09
CA ILE A 405 5.05 3.01 35.06
C ILE A 405 5.31 4.29 34.26
N ALA A 406 5.83 5.36 34.88
CA ALA A 406 6.01 6.64 34.21
C ALA A 406 6.86 6.56 32.92
N PRO A 407 7.99 5.83 32.85
CA PRO A 407 8.74 5.69 31.61
C PRO A 407 7.94 5.00 30.48
N LEU A 408 7.06 4.06 30.83
CA LEU A 408 6.22 3.34 29.87
C LEU A 408 5.06 4.21 29.39
N LEU A 409 4.40 4.94 30.30
CA LEU A 409 3.39 5.93 29.95
C LEU A 409 3.99 7.09 29.16
N GLU A 410 5.23 7.47 29.44
CA GLU A 410 5.92 8.51 28.68
C GLU A 410 6.07 8.12 27.20
N ARG A 411 6.20 6.83 26.86
CA ARG A 411 6.17 6.37 25.47
C ARG A 411 4.79 6.65 24.82
N ALA A 412 3.70 6.38 25.53
CA ALA A 412 2.33 6.67 25.09
C ALA A 412 2.04 8.19 24.99
N VAL A 413 2.52 8.97 25.95
CA VAL A 413 2.39 10.43 25.99
C VAL A 413 3.26 11.10 24.92
N ARG A 414 4.47 10.60 24.66
CA ARG A 414 5.35 11.16 23.62
C ARG A 414 4.81 10.87 22.22
N SER A 415 4.23 9.70 21.96
CA SER A 415 3.52 9.46 20.69
C SER A 415 2.31 10.40 20.55
N ALA A 416 1.55 10.60 21.63
CA ALA A 416 0.43 11.55 21.66
C ALA A 416 0.89 13.01 21.47
N GLY A 417 2.00 13.41 22.09
CA GLY A 417 2.55 14.76 22.07
C GLY A 417 3.29 15.10 20.78
N VAL A 418 3.89 14.11 20.10
CA VAL A 418 4.41 14.27 18.74
C VAL A 418 3.24 14.38 17.75
N ALA A 419 2.15 13.62 17.94
CA ALA A 419 0.92 13.77 17.15
C ALA A 419 0.26 15.15 17.38
N SER A 420 0.21 15.66 18.62
CA SER A 420 -0.38 16.98 18.91
C SER A 420 0.47 18.14 18.40
N ALA A 421 1.80 18.01 18.36
CA ALA A 421 2.69 18.99 17.73
C ALA A 421 2.65 18.94 16.20
N ALA A 422 2.32 17.80 15.60
CA ALA A 422 2.27 17.59 14.15
C ALA A 422 0.90 17.92 13.52
N HIS A 423 -0.19 17.95 14.28
CA HIS A 423 -1.55 18.00 13.73
C HIS A 423 -2.33 19.30 13.97
N ARG A 424 -1.77 20.45 13.55
CA ARG A 424 -2.62 21.66 13.34
C ARG A 424 -3.38 21.70 12.01
N HIS A 425 -2.98 20.99 10.96
CA HIS A 425 -3.73 20.98 9.69
C HIS A 425 -3.42 19.76 8.82
N ALA A 426 -4.12 18.64 8.99
CA ALA A 426 -4.14 17.57 7.96
C ALA A 426 -5.27 16.55 8.09
N ALA A 427 -6.26 16.73 8.97
CA ALA A 427 -7.11 15.59 9.27
C ALA A 427 -8.15 15.29 8.16
N GLY A 428 -8.40 16.24 7.25
CA GLY A 428 -9.23 16.23 6.03
C GLY A 428 -9.25 14.94 5.19
N SER A 429 -8.07 14.42 4.87
CA SER A 429 -7.91 13.20 4.06
C SER A 429 -8.12 11.93 4.89
N VAL A 430 -7.81 12.01 6.19
CA VAL A 430 -7.67 10.84 7.04
C VAL A 430 -9.01 10.11 7.21
N TYR A 431 -10.14 10.77 7.49
CA TYR A 431 -11.44 10.07 7.57
C TYR A 431 -11.89 9.37 6.26
N GLN A 432 -11.50 9.89 5.08
CA GLN A 432 -11.75 9.25 3.78
C GLN A 432 -10.67 8.19 3.42
N GLU A 433 -9.46 8.31 3.96
CA GLU A 433 -8.41 7.28 3.91
C GLU A 433 -8.70 6.13 4.91
N MET A 434 -9.39 6.42 6.02
CA MET A 434 -9.72 5.51 7.12
C MET A 434 -10.90 4.56 6.81
N TYR A 435 -11.79 4.98 5.91
CA TYR A 435 -12.95 4.18 5.46
C TYR A 435 -13.02 4.01 3.93
N GLY A 436 -11.96 4.41 3.21
CA GLY A 436 -11.77 4.19 1.78
C GLY A 436 -12.60 5.10 0.86
N SER A 437 -11.93 5.95 0.09
CA SER A 437 -12.39 6.30 -1.26
C SER A 437 -11.71 5.34 -2.24
N GLY A 438 -12.43 4.28 -2.62
CA GLY A 438 -11.87 3.09 -3.28
C GLY A 438 -11.32 3.32 -4.69
N SER A 439 -10.08 3.83 -4.83
CA SER A 439 -9.46 3.86 -6.16
C SER A 439 -7.94 3.74 -6.25
N ASP A 440 -7.15 3.60 -5.18
CA ASP A 440 -5.67 3.62 -5.36
C ASP A 440 -4.78 2.86 -4.35
N TYR A 441 -5.29 1.85 -3.63
CA TYR A 441 -4.44 1.04 -2.72
C TYR A 441 -4.16 -0.35 -3.30
N GLY A 442 -3.11 -0.46 -4.12
CA GLY A 442 -2.70 -1.72 -4.78
C GLY A 442 -1.81 -2.66 -3.95
N TYR A 443 -1.61 -2.46 -2.65
CA TYR A 443 -0.62 -3.23 -1.86
C TYR A 443 -0.92 -3.26 -0.35
N ALA A 444 -2.04 -3.84 0.06
CA ALA A 444 -2.17 -4.28 1.45
C ALA A 444 -2.54 -5.77 1.46
N GLU A 445 -1.82 -6.56 2.26
CA GLU A 445 -2.13 -7.98 2.43
C GLU A 445 -3.49 -8.08 3.13
N GLY A 446 -4.36 -8.95 2.59
CA GLY A 446 -5.65 -9.22 3.22
C GLY A 446 -5.41 -9.89 4.57
N LEU A 447 -6.26 -9.63 5.55
CA LEU A 447 -6.11 -10.25 6.86
C LEU A 447 -6.08 -11.79 6.79
N LEU A 448 -6.86 -12.37 5.86
CA LEU A 448 -6.83 -13.81 5.61
C LEU A 448 -5.50 -14.31 5.02
N ASP A 449 -4.69 -13.46 4.37
CA ASP A 449 -3.33 -13.85 3.94
C ASP A 449 -2.42 -14.11 5.15
N ILE A 450 -2.46 -13.21 6.14
CA ILE A 450 -1.70 -13.35 7.39
C ILE A 450 -2.17 -14.61 8.14
N LEU A 451 -3.48 -14.86 8.14
CA LEU A 451 -4.07 -16.03 8.78
C LEU A 451 -3.71 -17.34 8.07
N ALA A 452 -3.82 -17.39 6.74
CA ALA A 452 -3.39 -18.53 5.93
C ALA A 452 -1.92 -18.83 6.19
N HIS A 453 -1.05 -17.82 6.19
CA HIS A 453 0.37 -18.00 6.48
C HIS A 453 0.63 -18.56 7.89
N THR A 454 -0.10 -18.06 8.90
CA THR A 454 0.01 -18.53 10.28
C THR A 454 -0.44 -20.01 10.41
N LEU A 455 -1.50 -20.37 9.68
CA LEU A 455 -2.04 -21.73 9.61
C LEU A 455 -1.10 -22.70 8.88
N GLU A 456 -0.51 -22.27 7.77
CA GLU A 456 0.51 -23.03 7.01
C GLU A 456 1.72 -23.39 7.90
N CYS A 457 2.19 -22.43 8.69
CA CYS A 457 3.27 -22.67 9.67
C CYS A 457 2.90 -23.72 10.73
N SER A 458 1.61 -23.98 10.93
CA SER A 458 1.05 -24.96 11.86
C SER A 458 0.58 -26.25 11.17
N GLY A 459 0.95 -26.45 9.90
CA GLY A 459 0.67 -27.64 9.10
C GLY A 459 -0.71 -27.70 8.46
N TRP A 460 -1.44 -26.60 8.44
CA TRP A 460 -2.70 -26.50 7.69
C TRP A 460 -2.43 -26.14 6.22
N GLU A 461 -3.25 -26.65 5.31
CA GLU A 461 -3.19 -26.38 3.87
C GLU A 461 -4.44 -25.60 3.45
N GLU A 462 -4.26 -24.49 2.73
CA GLU A 462 -5.36 -23.74 2.11
C GLU A 462 -6.01 -24.58 1.00
N ILE A 463 -7.33 -24.75 1.07
CA ILE A 463 -8.14 -25.48 0.09
C ILE A 463 -8.89 -24.52 -0.81
N GLU A 464 -9.52 -23.53 -0.21
CA GLU A 464 -10.35 -22.55 -0.89
C GLU A 464 -10.26 -21.21 -0.18
N ARG A 465 -10.32 -20.16 -0.99
CA ARG A 465 -10.65 -18.83 -0.54
C ARG A 465 -11.77 -18.25 -1.38
N SER A 466 -12.77 -17.70 -0.72
CA SER A 466 -13.97 -17.15 -1.33
C SER A 466 -14.26 -15.76 -0.76
N GLU A 467 -14.70 -14.83 -1.61
CA GLU A 467 -15.15 -13.49 -1.21
C GLU A 467 -16.65 -13.38 -1.51
N TRP A 468 -17.44 -13.02 -0.50
CA TRP A 468 -18.90 -12.92 -0.58
C TRP A 468 -19.38 -11.49 -0.84
N GLU A 469 -20.62 -11.35 -1.30
CA GLU A 469 -21.26 -10.05 -1.44
C GLU A 469 -21.24 -9.29 -0.09
N GLY A 470 -20.60 -8.12 -0.08
CA GLY A 470 -20.40 -7.32 1.14
C GLY A 470 -18.97 -7.35 1.69
N GLY A 471 -18.04 -8.03 1.00
CA GLY A 471 -16.61 -8.06 1.31
C GLY A 471 -16.24 -9.02 2.44
N ASN A 472 -17.14 -9.91 2.85
CA ASN A 472 -16.77 -10.99 3.77
C ASN A 472 -15.86 -11.97 3.04
N GLU A 473 -14.80 -12.37 3.71
CA GLU A 473 -13.84 -13.31 3.16
C GLU A 473 -13.99 -14.64 3.91
N GLU A 474 -13.89 -15.75 3.20
CA GLU A 474 -13.94 -17.10 3.74
C GLU A 474 -12.71 -17.88 3.27
N LEU A 475 -12.11 -18.64 4.19
CA LEU A 475 -10.94 -19.47 3.95
C LEU A 475 -11.20 -20.87 4.51
N LEU A 476 -11.22 -21.87 3.63
CA LEU A 476 -11.29 -23.28 4.01
C LEU A 476 -9.87 -23.85 4.04
N VAL A 477 -9.50 -24.42 5.18
CA VAL A 477 -8.19 -25.08 5.36
C VAL A 477 -8.37 -26.52 5.84
N ARG A 478 -7.37 -27.37 5.56
CA ARG A 478 -7.33 -28.74 6.07
C ARG A 478 -6.01 -29.08 6.74
N ARG A 479 -6.03 -29.99 7.70
CA ARG A 479 -4.84 -30.62 8.27
C ARG A 479 -5.15 -32.09 8.54
N ALA A 480 -4.55 -32.98 7.74
CA ALA A 480 -4.92 -34.39 7.70
C ALA A 480 -6.43 -34.57 7.42
N ASP A 481 -7.18 -35.17 8.34
CA ASP A 481 -8.62 -35.45 8.19
C ASP A 481 -9.51 -34.37 8.84
N ASP A 482 -8.93 -33.31 9.41
CA ASP A 482 -9.66 -32.20 10.02
C ASP A 482 -9.73 -30.99 9.08
N PHE A 483 -10.88 -30.29 9.11
CA PHE A 483 -11.16 -29.10 8.30
C PHE A 483 -11.57 -27.94 9.20
N LEU A 484 -11.09 -26.75 8.88
CA LEU A 484 -11.56 -25.50 9.49
C LEU A 484 -12.04 -24.56 8.41
N VAL A 485 -13.16 -23.89 8.68
CA VAL A 485 -13.59 -22.73 7.90
C VAL A 485 -13.28 -21.48 8.73
N LEU A 486 -12.69 -20.48 8.10
CA LEU A 486 -12.37 -19.20 8.70
C LEU A 486 -13.13 -18.12 7.93
N GLU A 487 -14.06 -17.46 8.59
CA GLU A 487 -14.81 -16.35 8.02
C GLU A 487 -14.32 -15.05 8.65
N HIS A 488 -14.02 -14.05 7.83
CA HIS A 488 -13.61 -12.72 8.25
C HIS A 488 -14.60 -11.69 7.72
N ASP A 489 -15.20 -10.92 8.64
CA ASP A 489 -15.95 -9.71 8.28
C ASP A 489 -15.04 -8.48 8.48
N PRO A 490 -14.59 -7.82 7.41
CA PRO A 490 -13.67 -6.68 7.51
C PRO A 490 -14.29 -5.46 8.19
N VAL A 491 -15.62 -5.38 8.30
CA VAL A 491 -16.33 -4.25 8.90
C VAL A 491 -16.39 -4.40 10.42
N THR A 492 -16.80 -5.58 10.89
CA THR A 492 -16.83 -5.87 12.34
C THR A 492 -15.46 -6.29 12.87
N ARG A 493 -14.54 -6.69 11.97
CA ARG A 493 -13.22 -7.28 12.25
C ARG A 493 -13.33 -8.59 13.02
N GLN A 494 -14.47 -9.26 12.87
CA GLN A 494 -14.70 -10.54 13.49
C GLN A 494 -14.13 -11.63 12.61
N ILE A 495 -13.40 -12.53 13.26
CA ILE A 495 -13.02 -13.82 12.68
C ILE A 495 -13.85 -14.87 13.38
N LEU A 496 -14.53 -15.68 12.59
CA LEU A 496 -15.17 -16.91 13.01
C LEU A 496 -14.29 -18.07 12.55
N VAL A 497 -13.90 -18.94 13.47
CA VAL A 497 -13.26 -20.22 13.17
C VAL A 497 -14.26 -21.31 13.48
N GLY A 498 -14.75 -21.97 12.43
CA GLY A 498 -15.76 -23.01 12.47
C GLY A 498 -15.23 -24.37 12.01
N ASP A 499 -16.06 -25.40 12.19
CA ASP A 499 -15.82 -26.71 11.60
C ASP A 499 -16.03 -26.64 10.08
N GLY A 500 -14.98 -26.93 9.32
CA GLY A 500 -15.01 -26.84 7.85
C GLY A 500 -15.78 -27.96 7.15
N THR A 501 -16.26 -28.97 7.88
CA THR A 501 -17.02 -30.10 7.28
C THR A 501 -18.34 -29.66 6.64
N TYR A 502 -18.98 -28.61 7.13
CA TYR A 502 -20.19 -28.05 6.51
C TYR A 502 -19.88 -27.42 5.14
N ALA A 503 -18.81 -26.62 5.05
CA ALA A 503 -18.37 -26.05 3.78
C ALA A 503 -18.02 -27.16 2.77
N LEU A 504 -17.32 -28.20 3.22
CA LEU A 504 -17.03 -29.39 2.43
C LEU A 504 -18.30 -30.11 1.94
N ASN A 505 -19.34 -30.22 2.76
CA ASN A 505 -20.64 -30.78 2.33
C ASN A 505 -21.30 -29.91 1.25
N GLY A 506 -21.26 -28.58 1.37
CA GLY A 506 -21.76 -27.68 0.34
C GLY A 506 -21.03 -27.87 -1.00
N ILE A 507 -19.71 -28.05 -0.96
CA ILE A 507 -18.91 -28.39 -2.15
C ILE A 507 -19.36 -29.72 -2.76
N LEU A 508 -19.56 -30.76 -1.94
CA LEU A 508 -20.03 -32.07 -2.43
C LEU A 508 -21.39 -31.96 -3.13
N ASP A 509 -22.31 -31.16 -2.58
CA ASP A 509 -23.62 -30.92 -3.21
C ASP A 509 -23.49 -30.19 -4.56
N LEU A 510 -22.57 -29.23 -4.68
CA LEU A 510 -22.29 -28.54 -5.94
C LEU A 510 -21.70 -29.49 -6.98
N LEU A 511 -20.69 -30.28 -6.61
CA LEU A 511 -20.07 -31.29 -7.48
C LEU A 511 -21.10 -32.34 -7.94
N ALA A 512 -22.03 -32.74 -7.06
CA ALA A 512 -23.14 -33.63 -7.43
C ALA A 512 -24.11 -32.97 -8.42
N GLY A 513 -24.44 -31.68 -8.22
CA GLY A 513 -25.29 -30.91 -9.11
C GLY A 513 -24.74 -30.77 -10.53
N GLU A 514 -23.41 -30.74 -10.67
CA GLU A 514 -22.70 -30.72 -11.96
C GLU A 514 -22.50 -32.11 -12.57
N GLY A 515 -22.92 -33.18 -11.89
CA GLY A 515 -22.74 -34.56 -12.35
C GLY A 515 -21.31 -35.06 -12.25
N LEU A 516 -20.48 -34.46 -11.38
CA LEU A 516 -19.10 -34.88 -11.11
C LEU A 516 -19.03 -36.00 -10.07
N ILE A 517 -20.10 -36.25 -9.31
CA ILE A 517 -20.24 -37.37 -8.35
C ILE A 517 -21.21 -38.42 -8.91
N ALA A 518 -20.83 -39.70 -8.83
CA ALA A 518 -21.62 -40.83 -9.32
C ALA A 518 -23.04 -40.84 -8.71
N GLU A 519 -24.03 -41.35 -9.45
CA GLU A 519 -25.38 -41.56 -8.89
C GLU A 519 -25.37 -42.46 -7.64
N SER A 520 -24.31 -43.28 -7.46
CA SER A 520 -24.11 -44.07 -6.24
C SER A 520 -23.64 -43.25 -5.04
N GLY A 521 -23.10 -42.04 -5.24
CA GLY A 521 -22.54 -41.17 -4.20
C GLY A 521 -21.19 -41.63 -3.66
N GLU A 522 -20.55 -42.65 -4.26
CA GLU A 522 -19.35 -43.28 -3.68
C GLU A 522 -18.04 -42.75 -4.27
N HIS A 523 -18.05 -42.23 -5.51
CA HIS A 523 -16.84 -41.83 -6.23
C HIS A 523 -17.10 -40.68 -7.21
N LEU A 524 -16.06 -39.93 -7.58
CA LEU A 524 -16.09 -38.91 -8.64
C LEU A 524 -16.16 -39.59 -10.03
N ILE A 525 -16.99 -39.08 -10.95
CA ILE A 525 -17.22 -39.62 -12.31
C ILE A 525 -16.21 -39.05 -13.33
N ALA A 526 -15.75 -37.81 -13.11
CA ALA A 526 -15.23 -36.97 -14.19
C ALA A 526 -13.80 -37.26 -14.63
N ASP A 527 -13.50 -36.85 -15.86
CA ASP A 527 -12.14 -36.65 -16.35
C ASP A 527 -11.49 -35.57 -15.47
N ILE A 528 -10.52 -35.97 -14.65
CA ILE A 528 -10.00 -35.16 -13.53
C ILE A 528 -9.42 -33.82 -14.03
N SER A 529 -8.99 -33.74 -15.29
CA SER A 529 -8.38 -32.53 -15.85
C SER A 529 -9.35 -31.34 -15.90
N ASP A 530 -10.55 -31.51 -16.47
CA ASP A 530 -11.52 -30.41 -16.63
C ASP A 530 -12.09 -29.96 -15.28
N ALA A 531 -12.27 -30.91 -14.36
CA ALA A 531 -12.71 -30.62 -13.00
C ALA A 531 -11.62 -29.90 -12.20
N VAL A 532 -10.33 -30.25 -12.37
CA VAL A 532 -9.21 -29.55 -11.69
C VAL A 532 -9.08 -28.11 -12.18
N GLU A 533 -9.29 -27.84 -13.46
CA GLU A 533 -9.30 -26.45 -13.97
C GLU A 533 -10.48 -25.63 -13.41
N THR A 534 -11.65 -26.26 -13.28
CA THR A 534 -12.88 -25.56 -12.85
C THR A 534 -12.95 -25.38 -11.33
N TRP A 535 -12.57 -26.41 -10.58
CA TRP A 535 -12.76 -26.49 -9.13
C TRP A 535 -11.45 -26.44 -8.34
N GLY A 536 -10.30 -26.73 -8.95
CA GLY A 536 -9.01 -26.76 -8.25
C GLY A 536 -8.69 -28.11 -7.60
N ALA A 537 -7.39 -28.43 -7.53
CA ALA A 537 -6.90 -29.71 -7.03
C ALA A 537 -7.19 -29.94 -5.53
N GLY A 538 -7.20 -28.86 -4.73
CA GLY A 538 -7.51 -28.91 -3.29
C GLY A 538 -8.91 -29.45 -3.02
N TYR A 539 -9.93 -28.87 -3.67
CA TYR A 539 -11.33 -29.28 -3.55
C TYR A 539 -11.56 -30.72 -3.96
N LEU A 540 -11.01 -31.15 -5.09
CA LEU A 540 -11.21 -32.51 -5.58
C LEU A 540 -10.49 -33.53 -4.70
N SER A 541 -9.33 -33.18 -4.12
CA SER A 541 -8.68 -34.03 -3.12
C SER A 541 -9.52 -34.15 -1.86
N ALA A 542 -10.01 -33.04 -1.32
CA ALA A 542 -10.84 -33.03 -0.11
C ALA A 542 -12.16 -33.81 -0.32
N ALA A 543 -12.82 -33.60 -1.47
CA ALA A 543 -14.03 -34.32 -1.85
C ALA A 543 -13.76 -35.83 -2.02
N ALA A 544 -12.65 -36.21 -2.66
CA ALA A 544 -12.29 -37.62 -2.83
C ALA A 544 -12.02 -38.31 -1.48
N ASP A 545 -11.31 -37.64 -0.57
CA ASP A 545 -11.03 -38.16 0.77
C ASP A 545 -12.34 -38.34 1.56
N ALA A 546 -13.26 -37.37 1.49
CA ALA A 546 -14.58 -37.46 2.09
C ALA A 546 -15.45 -38.59 1.52
N LEU A 547 -15.55 -38.70 0.19
CA LEU A 547 -16.30 -39.78 -0.49
C LEU A 547 -15.70 -41.17 -0.19
N SER A 548 -14.38 -41.25 0.07
CA SER A 548 -13.72 -42.49 0.46
C SER A 548 -13.90 -42.88 1.94
N GLY A 549 -14.58 -42.03 2.73
CA GLY A 549 -14.79 -42.23 4.16
C GLY A 549 -13.55 -42.02 5.02
N ARG A 550 -12.54 -41.30 4.52
CA ARG A 550 -11.38 -40.86 5.33
C ARG A 550 -11.75 -39.68 6.22
N VAL A 551 -12.62 -38.82 5.71
CA VAL A 551 -13.21 -37.70 6.48
C VAL A 551 -14.56 -38.15 7.01
N ASP A 552 -14.73 -38.07 8.33
CA ASP A 552 -16.00 -38.36 8.99
C ASP A 552 -16.93 -37.15 8.91
N LEU A 553 -17.72 -37.07 7.84
CA LEU A 553 -18.71 -36.00 7.63
C LEU A 553 -19.89 -36.06 8.62
N GLU A 554 -20.11 -37.19 9.29
CA GLU A 554 -21.15 -37.37 10.30
C GLU A 554 -20.64 -37.12 11.72
N ARG A 555 -19.38 -36.72 11.87
CA ARG A 555 -18.78 -36.40 13.17
C ARG A 555 -19.62 -35.33 13.85
N ASP A 556 -20.18 -35.66 15.01
CA ASP A 556 -20.85 -34.68 15.88
C ASP A 556 -19.84 -33.55 16.13
N PRO A 557 -20.16 -32.28 15.80
CA PRO A 557 -19.23 -31.17 15.91
C PRO A 557 -18.92 -30.93 17.39
N ALA A 558 -17.95 -31.69 17.90
CA ALA A 558 -17.38 -31.46 19.22
C ALA A 558 -16.63 -30.12 19.23
N PHE A 559 -16.30 -29.58 18.06
CA PHE A 559 -15.73 -28.27 17.87
C PHE A 559 -16.81 -27.19 17.98
N THR A 560 -16.71 -26.35 19.01
CA THR A 560 -17.56 -25.17 19.14
C THR A 560 -16.91 -24.05 18.35
N SER A 561 -17.62 -23.48 17.38
CA SER A 561 -17.13 -22.34 16.60
C SER A 561 -16.64 -21.22 17.51
N ARG A 562 -15.45 -20.69 17.22
CA ARG A 562 -14.81 -19.63 18.00
C ARG A 562 -14.94 -18.32 17.24
N GLN A 563 -15.47 -17.29 17.87
CA GLN A 563 -15.56 -15.96 17.29
C GLN A 563 -14.73 -14.97 18.11
N ALA A 564 -13.89 -14.20 17.43
CA ALA A 564 -13.04 -13.19 18.04
C ALA A 564 -13.00 -11.92 17.20
N THR A 565 -13.01 -10.75 17.85
CA THR A 565 -12.74 -9.48 17.18
C THR A 565 -11.22 -9.24 17.12
N LEU A 566 -10.67 -8.74 16.03
CA LEU A 566 -9.28 -8.28 16.03
C LEU A 566 -9.17 -6.83 16.54
N LEU A 567 -8.40 -6.66 17.62
CA LEU A 567 -8.25 -5.39 18.33
C LEU A 567 -7.16 -4.53 17.70
N GLY A 568 -7.29 -3.21 17.82
CA GLY A 568 -6.22 -2.27 17.43
C GLY A 568 -6.12 -2.01 15.92
N LEU A 569 -6.97 -2.64 15.12
CA LEU A 569 -7.02 -2.48 13.66
C LEU A 569 -7.89 -1.31 13.19
N HIS A 570 -8.30 -0.42 14.10
CA HIS A 570 -9.14 0.72 13.76
C HIS A 570 -8.30 1.97 13.46
N PRO A 571 -8.74 2.85 12.54
CA PRO A 571 -9.85 2.68 11.59
C PRO A 571 -9.34 2.17 10.24
N ALA A 572 -9.55 0.90 9.94
CA ALA A 572 -9.32 0.35 8.61
C ALA A 572 -10.62 -0.31 8.14
N GLY A 573 -11.56 0.50 7.65
CA GLY A 573 -12.81 0.02 7.06
C GLY A 573 -12.62 -0.62 5.68
N LEU A 574 -11.52 -1.32 5.42
CA LEU A 574 -11.25 -2.02 4.16
C LEU A 574 -10.70 -3.45 4.37
N GLY A 575 -10.57 -3.93 5.61
CA GLY A 575 -10.05 -5.29 5.88
C GLY A 575 -8.52 -5.45 5.73
N TYR A 576 -7.80 -4.35 5.50
CA TYR A 576 -6.38 -4.36 5.18
C TYR A 576 -5.50 -3.88 6.33
N VAL A 577 -4.34 -4.53 6.48
CA VAL A 577 -3.31 -4.15 7.43
C VAL A 577 -2.35 -3.16 6.76
N THR A 578 -2.21 -1.95 7.31
CA THR A 578 -1.55 -0.82 6.62
C THR A 578 -0.16 -0.47 7.16
N THR A 579 0.28 -1.10 8.26
CA THR A 579 1.60 -0.89 8.84
C THR A 579 2.18 -2.21 9.32
N ALA A 580 3.50 -2.38 9.24
CA ALA A 580 4.20 -3.59 9.67
C ALA A 580 3.95 -3.94 11.16
N ASP A 581 3.73 -2.91 11.98
CA ASP A 581 3.37 -3.05 13.40
C ASP A 581 1.96 -3.69 13.55
N CYS A 582 1.04 -3.38 12.65
CA CYS A 582 -0.28 -4.02 12.64
C CYS A 582 -0.20 -5.49 12.16
N ASP A 583 0.76 -5.88 11.32
CA ASP A 583 0.94 -7.27 10.89
C ASP A 583 1.33 -8.15 12.08
N ALA A 584 2.35 -7.73 12.85
CA ALA A 584 2.81 -8.45 14.04
C ALA A 584 1.71 -8.58 15.11
N LEU A 585 0.92 -7.51 15.32
CA LEU A 585 -0.23 -7.54 16.22
C LEU A 585 -1.33 -8.49 15.72
N CYS A 586 -1.61 -8.52 14.42
CA CYS A 586 -2.54 -9.48 13.81
C CYS A 586 -2.05 -10.92 14.01
N GLU A 587 -0.82 -11.23 13.59
CA GLU A 587 -0.22 -12.55 13.72
C GLU A 587 -0.30 -13.08 15.15
N ALA A 588 0.05 -12.24 16.14
CA ALA A 588 0.03 -12.65 17.53
C ALA A 588 -1.39 -12.86 18.09
N GLN A 589 -2.38 -12.04 17.69
CA GLN A 589 -3.80 -12.26 18.06
C GLN A 589 -4.34 -13.54 17.42
N LEU A 590 -4.03 -13.79 16.15
CA LEU A 590 -4.44 -14.97 15.40
C LEU A 590 -3.81 -16.24 15.97
N ALA A 591 -2.50 -16.22 16.25
CA ALA A 591 -1.82 -17.33 16.90
C ALA A 591 -2.43 -17.67 18.27
N GLY A 592 -2.88 -16.66 19.02
CA GLY A 592 -3.62 -16.87 20.28
C GLY A 592 -4.95 -17.59 20.07
N LEU A 593 -5.73 -17.16 19.07
CA LEU A 593 -7.00 -17.78 18.70
C LEU A 593 -6.80 -19.25 18.25
N LEU A 594 -5.81 -19.50 17.40
CA LEU A 594 -5.50 -20.84 16.88
C LEU A 594 -4.99 -21.79 17.96
N ARG A 595 -4.21 -21.31 18.95
CA ARG A 595 -3.84 -22.13 20.11
C ARG A 595 -5.05 -22.58 20.92
N ALA A 596 -6.08 -21.75 21.03
CA ALA A 596 -7.31 -22.13 21.72
C ALA A 596 -8.08 -23.21 20.93
N VAL A 597 -8.10 -23.11 19.60
CA VAL A 597 -8.67 -24.11 18.69
C VAL A 597 -7.90 -25.44 18.79
N ASP A 598 -6.58 -25.42 18.70
CA ASP A 598 -5.72 -26.60 18.82
C ASP A 598 -5.86 -27.29 20.18
N ALA A 599 -6.08 -26.52 21.25
CA ALA A 599 -6.31 -27.05 22.59
C ALA A 599 -7.61 -27.84 22.74
N GLU A 600 -8.53 -27.75 21.78
CA GLU A 600 -9.79 -28.52 21.74
C GLU A 600 -9.72 -29.72 20.78
N LEU A 601 -8.77 -29.70 19.82
CA LEU A 601 -8.57 -30.82 18.91
C LEU A 601 -8.08 -32.09 19.65
N PRO A 602 -8.50 -33.30 19.24
CA PRO A 602 -8.07 -34.54 19.87
C PRO A 602 -6.54 -34.68 19.96
N ALA A 603 -6.03 -35.28 21.05
CA ALA A 603 -4.59 -35.37 21.33
C ALA A 603 -3.77 -36.07 20.22
N TRP A 604 -4.37 -36.97 19.45
CA TRP A 604 -3.69 -37.66 18.34
C TRP A 604 -3.41 -36.77 17.13
N VAL A 605 -4.09 -35.62 17.04
CA VAL A 605 -3.85 -34.57 16.03
C VAL A 605 -2.61 -33.72 16.40
N ARG A 606 -2.15 -33.76 17.66
CA ARG A 606 -1.10 -32.87 18.19
C ARG A 606 0.32 -33.44 18.13
N ASP A 607 0.53 -34.71 17.75
CA ASP A 607 1.73 -35.49 18.11
C ASP A 607 2.50 -36.05 16.88
N THR A 608 2.83 -35.21 15.88
CA THR A 608 3.50 -35.63 14.63
C THR A 608 5.01 -35.32 14.53
N ASP A 609 5.67 -34.84 15.59
CA ASP A 609 7.11 -34.52 15.56
C ASP A 609 8.03 -35.76 15.61
N GLY A 610 8.33 -36.33 14.44
CA GLY A 610 9.30 -37.43 14.26
C GLY A 610 10.75 -36.93 14.11
N SER A 611 11.60 -37.17 15.12
CA SER A 611 13.04 -36.85 15.10
C SER A 611 13.92 -38.07 14.84
N GLY A 612 14.87 -37.98 13.90
CA GLY A 612 15.87 -39.00 13.60
C GLY A 612 17.14 -38.40 12.97
N SER A 613 18.22 -38.39 13.75
CA SER A 613 19.54 -37.79 13.47
C SER A 613 20.48 -38.70 12.65
N ASP A 614 21.34 -38.12 11.80
CA ASP A 614 22.75 -38.54 11.72
C ASP A 614 23.67 -37.50 11.07
N SER A 615 24.81 -37.26 11.72
CA SER A 615 25.85 -36.28 11.40
C SER A 615 27.11 -36.95 10.84
N GLU A 616 27.90 -36.29 9.96
CA GLU A 616 29.35 -36.03 10.14
C GLU A 616 30.10 -35.53 8.87
N ARG A 617 30.72 -34.34 9.02
CA ARG A 617 32.09 -33.87 8.61
C ARG A 617 32.50 -33.73 7.12
N VAL A 618 33.09 -32.57 6.77
CA VAL A 618 34.57 -32.31 6.69
C VAL A 618 34.89 -30.86 6.24
N SER A 619 35.94 -30.30 6.84
CA SER A 619 36.58 -28.98 6.67
C SER A 619 37.50 -28.80 5.44
N GLY A 620 37.70 -27.56 4.94
CA GLY A 620 39.03 -27.11 4.48
C GLY A 620 39.17 -26.18 3.24
N ALA A 621 39.35 -24.87 3.50
CA ALA A 621 40.20 -23.84 2.84
C ALA A 621 40.25 -23.56 1.31
N ARG A 622 40.00 -22.26 1.03
CA ARG A 622 40.12 -21.36 -0.14
C ARG A 622 41.21 -21.62 -1.21
N SER A 623 40.82 -21.46 -2.48
CA SER A 623 41.57 -20.74 -3.52
C SER A 623 40.61 -20.21 -4.61
N GLY A 624 40.91 -19.04 -5.19
CA GLY A 624 40.00 -18.31 -6.08
C GLY A 624 39.91 -18.86 -7.51
N GLY A 625 38.71 -18.76 -8.10
CA GLY A 625 38.47 -19.02 -9.52
C GLY A 625 37.01 -19.44 -9.80
N SER A 626 36.37 -18.76 -10.75
CA SER A 626 35.10 -19.10 -11.42
C SER A 626 33.88 -19.38 -10.51
N VAL A 627 32.84 -18.55 -10.66
CA VAL A 627 31.51 -18.80 -10.09
C VAL A 627 31.05 -20.19 -10.54
N ARG A 628 30.98 -21.16 -9.62
CA ARG A 628 30.53 -22.52 -9.93
C ARG A 628 29.01 -22.55 -10.03
N LEU A 629 28.51 -22.60 -11.26
CA LEU A 629 27.09 -22.82 -11.62
C LEU A 629 26.56 -24.24 -11.31
N ALA A 630 27.40 -25.10 -10.73
CA ALA A 630 27.10 -26.51 -10.48
C ALA A 630 25.76 -26.80 -9.75
N PRO A 631 25.30 -26.02 -8.75
CA PRO A 631 24.05 -26.34 -8.04
C PRO A 631 22.78 -26.06 -8.87
N LEU A 632 22.86 -25.23 -9.92
CA LEU A 632 21.71 -24.92 -10.79
C LEU A 632 21.56 -25.88 -11.97
N LEU A 633 22.63 -26.60 -12.36
CA LEU A 633 22.57 -27.54 -13.48
C LEU A 633 21.49 -28.64 -13.32
N PRO A 634 21.26 -29.21 -12.12
CA PRO A 634 20.16 -30.15 -11.93
C PRO A 634 18.77 -29.55 -12.18
N MET A 635 18.60 -28.23 -11.98
CA MET A 635 17.34 -27.52 -12.23
C MET A 635 17.10 -27.25 -13.72
N THR A 636 18.11 -27.49 -14.56
CA THR A 636 18.01 -27.38 -16.02
C THR A 636 17.71 -28.72 -16.70
N GLU A 637 17.60 -29.81 -15.94
CA GLU A 637 17.26 -31.13 -16.48
C GLU A 637 15.78 -31.18 -16.90
N ILE A 638 15.56 -31.39 -18.19
CA ILE A 638 14.23 -31.50 -18.80
C ILE A 638 13.68 -32.88 -18.50
N SER A 639 12.39 -32.97 -18.16
CA SER A 639 11.74 -34.24 -17.80
C SER A 639 11.54 -35.19 -18.99
N ARG A 640 11.55 -34.66 -20.21
CA ARG A 640 11.34 -35.38 -21.47
C ARG A 640 12.57 -35.35 -22.37
N GLU A 641 12.76 -36.43 -23.12
CA GLU A 641 13.75 -36.48 -24.21
C GLU A 641 13.16 -35.80 -25.48
N PRO A 642 13.97 -35.12 -26.30
CA PRO A 642 13.50 -34.51 -27.52
C PRO A 642 13.07 -35.58 -28.54
N VAL A 643 11.99 -35.30 -29.27
CA VAL A 643 11.45 -36.17 -30.31
C VAL A 643 12.47 -36.33 -31.44
N ALA A 644 12.64 -37.56 -31.94
CA ALA A 644 13.60 -37.89 -32.98
C ALA A 644 12.97 -38.68 -34.14
N GLY A 645 13.62 -38.65 -35.31
CA GLY A 645 13.24 -39.51 -36.44
C GLY A 645 11.99 -39.06 -37.19
N GLY A 646 11.14 -40.03 -37.59
CA GLY A 646 9.97 -39.77 -38.43
C GLY A 646 8.85 -38.97 -37.74
N GLU A 647 8.77 -39.05 -36.41
CA GLU A 647 7.79 -38.31 -35.61
C GLU A 647 8.10 -36.80 -35.57
N LEU A 648 9.39 -36.45 -35.45
CA LEU A 648 9.86 -35.06 -35.52
C LEU A 648 9.46 -34.41 -36.85
N ALA A 649 9.56 -35.15 -37.97
CA ALA A 649 9.18 -34.63 -39.29
C ALA A 649 7.66 -34.37 -39.41
N ASN A 650 6.84 -35.21 -38.78
CA ASN A 650 5.39 -35.02 -38.77
C ASN A 650 4.99 -33.81 -37.91
N LEU A 651 5.53 -33.70 -36.70
CA LEU A 651 5.25 -32.57 -35.79
C LEU A 651 5.79 -31.25 -36.35
N ALA A 652 6.96 -31.25 -36.99
CA ALA A 652 7.48 -30.05 -37.65
C ALA A 652 6.57 -29.58 -38.80
N ALA A 653 6.02 -30.51 -39.59
CA ALA A 653 5.06 -30.16 -40.64
C ALA A 653 3.74 -29.63 -40.09
N GLU A 654 3.27 -30.18 -38.96
CA GLU A 654 2.11 -29.66 -38.23
C GLU A 654 2.36 -28.24 -37.71
N ILE A 655 3.50 -28.00 -37.05
CA ILE A 655 3.90 -26.68 -36.54
C ILE A 655 3.93 -25.66 -37.67
N GLU A 656 4.53 -25.99 -38.81
CA GLU A 656 4.61 -25.08 -39.96
C GLU A 656 3.22 -24.75 -40.52
N SER A 657 2.35 -25.76 -40.64
CA SER A 657 0.95 -25.55 -41.06
C SER A 657 0.18 -24.66 -40.08
N LEU A 658 0.46 -24.76 -38.78
CA LEU A 658 -0.17 -23.95 -37.75
C LEU A 658 0.39 -22.51 -37.74
N ARG A 659 1.68 -22.30 -38.03
CA ARG A 659 2.26 -20.95 -38.21
C ARG A 659 1.66 -20.20 -39.39
N GLU A 660 1.31 -20.91 -40.46
CA GLU A 660 0.62 -20.32 -41.62
C GLU A 660 -0.83 -19.93 -41.31
N SER A 661 -1.42 -20.53 -40.26
CA SER A 661 -2.75 -20.15 -39.78
C SER A 661 -2.66 -18.87 -38.92
N ALA A 662 -3.62 -17.95 -39.08
CA ALA A 662 -3.55 -16.61 -38.49
C ALA A 662 -3.58 -16.56 -36.94
N SER A 663 -3.68 -17.70 -36.25
CA SER A 663 -3.60 -17.80 -34.79
C SER A 663 -2.97 -19.13 -34.41
N PRO A 664 -1.67 -19.16 -34.02
CA PRO A 664 -1.04 -20.39 -33.56
C PRO A 664 -1.75 -20.90 -32.30
N PRO A 665 -1.89 -22.22 -32.12
CA PRO A 665 -2.53 -22.83 -30.95
C PRO A 665 -1.56 -22.83 -29.76
N ALA A 666 -1.14 -21.63 -29.35
CA ALA A 666 -0.41 -21.44 -28.11
C ALA A 666 -1.33 -21.74 -26.93
N LEU A 667 -0.74 -22.12 -25.79
CA LEU A 667 -1.50 -22.29 -24.56
C LEU A 667 -2.25 -20.99 -24.19
N ASN A 668 -3.27 -21.07 -23.34
CA ASN A 668 -3.97 -19.88 -22.85
C ASN A 668 -3.69 -19.70 -21.34
N PRO A 669 -2.90 -18.70 -20.90
CA PRO A 669 -2.26 -17.67 -21.72
C PRO A 669 -1.01 -18.18 -22.45
N PRO A 670 -0.66 -17.58 -23.61
CA PRO A 670 0.48 -18.01 -24.40
C PRO A 670 1.77 -17.70 -23.66
N GLU A 671 2.64 -18.69 -23.57
CA GLU A 671 3.99 -18.55 -23.00
C GLU A 671 5.04 -18.77 -24.09
N TYR A 672 5.87 -17.75 -24.29
CA TYR A 672 7.07 -17.83 -25.11
C TYR A 672 8.23 -17.10 -24.42
N TYR A 673 9.43 -17.56 -24.72
CA TYR A 673 10.65 -17.13 -24.07
C TYR A 673 11.73 -16.94 -25.12
N GLN A 674 12.35 -15.76 -25.21
CA GLN A 674 13.47 -15.55 -26.13
C GLN A 674 14.71 -15.05 -25.40
N VAL A 675 15.76 -15.87 -25.40
CA VAL A 675 17.08 -15.52 -24.86
C VAL A 675 18.13 -15.87 -25.91
N ASP A 676 18.93 -14.88 -26.30
CA ASP A 676 19.87 -14.98 -27.42
C ASP A 676 19.18 -15.43 -28.72
N ASP A 677 19.70 -16.47 -29.36
CA ASP A 677 19.17 -17.11 -30.56
C ASP A 677 18.16 -18.22 -30.26
N ARG A 678 17.76 -18.43 -29.00
CA ARG A 678 16.82 -19.48 -28.61
C ARG A 678 15.46 -18.88 -28.32
N LEU A 679 14.45 -19.30 -29.07
CA LEU A 679 13.03 -19.00 -28.83
C LEU A 679 12.34 -20.29 -28.38
N ILE A 680 11.75 -20.29 -27.20
CA ILE A 680 11.03 -21.41 -26.62
C ILE A 680 9.55 -21.04 -26.62
N GLU A 681 8.70 -21.86 -27.22
CA GLU A 681 7.25 -21.67 -27.24
C GLU A 681 6.56 -22.92 -26.72
N ILE A 682 5.39 -22.77 -26.12
CA ILE A 682 4.60 -23.90 -25.60
C ILE A 682 3.25 -23.96 -26.31
N TRP A 683 2.99 -25.08 -26.96
CA TRP A 683 1.89 -25.26 -27.92
C TRP A 683 1.08 -26.50 -27.58
N ASN A 684 -0.18 -26.51 -27.98
CA ASN A 684 -1.01 -27.71 -28.00
C ASN A 684 -1.01 -28.31 -29.41
N LEU A 685 -0.26 -29.40 -29.60
CA LEU A 685 -0.17 -30.13 -30.85
C LEU A 685 -1.12 -31.34 -30.84
N SER A 686 -1.25 -32.02 -31.97
CA SER A 686 -2.00 -33.29 -32.07
C SER A 686 -1.51 -34.38 -31.11
N ALA A 687 -0.26 -34.28 -30.65
CA ALA A 687 0.35 -35.17 -29.66
C ALA A 687 0.16 -34.72 -28.19
N GLY A 688 -0.60 -33.65 -27.94
CA GLY A 688 -0.79 -33.02 -26.64
C GLY A 688 0.07 -31.76 -26.44
N PRO A 689 0.21 -31.26 -25.20
CA PRO A 689 1.10 -30.14 -24.89
C PRO A 689 2.54 -30.46 -25.30
N ALA A 690 3.20 -29.48 -25.91
CA ALA A 690 4.55 -29.61 -26.44
C ALA A 690 5.37 -28.36 -26.14
N VAL A 691 6.64 -28.56 -25.80
CA VAL A 691 7.62 -27.48 -25.70
C VAL A 691 8.46 -27.49 -26.98
N ILE A 692 8.45 -26.37 -27.70
CA ILE A 692 9.16 -26.24 -28.97
C ILE A 692 10.27 -25.24 -28.77
N GLU A 693 11.49 -25.66 -29.09
CA GLU A 693 12.62 -24.77 -29.15
C GLU A 693 12.93 -24.48 -30.62
N PHE A 694 12.99 -23.19 -30.93
CA PHE A 694 13.45 -22.64 -32.19
C PHE A 694 14.83 -22.02 -32.00
N THR A 695 15.69 -22.22 -32.99
CA THR A 695 16.91 -21.43 -33.18
C THR A 695 16.62 -20.32 -34.19
N GLN A 696 16.85 -19.07 -33.78
CA GLN A 696 16.75 -17.92 -34.65
C GLN A 696 17.99 -17.81 -35.51
N VAL A 697 17.79 -17.89 -36.82
CA VAL A 697 18.85 -17.72 -37.81
C VAL A 697 18.65 -16.39 -38.50
N GLU A 698 19.69 -15.56 -38.49
CA GLU A 698 19.68 -14.28 -39.21
C GLU A 698 19.42 -14.53 -40.71
N VAL A 699 18.41 -13.87 -41.28
CA VAL A 699 18.15 -13.96 -42.72
C VAL A 699 19.36 -13.41 -43.48
N PRO A 700 19.93 -14.13 -44.46
CA PRO A 700 21.11 -13.67 -45.18
C PRO A 700 20.94 -12.28 -45.77
N GLY A 701 21.77 -11.34 -45.32
CA GLY A 701 21.74 -9.95 -45.78
C GLY A 701 20.81 -9.04 -44.97
N ALA A 702 20.04 -9.55 -44.01
CA ALA A 702 19.17 -8.75 -43.14
C ALA A 702 19.94 -7.71 -42.33
N ARG A 703 21.09 -8.08 -41.75
CA ARG A 703 21.95 -7.09 -41.06
C ARG A 703 22.47 -6.03 -42.00
N ALA A 704 22.84 -6.39 -43.24
CA ALA A 704 23.29 -5.42 -44.24
C ALA A 704 22.14 -4.47 -44.64
N ALA A 705 20.94 -5.01 -44.85
CA ALA A 705 19.74 -4.24 -45.17
C ALA A 705 19.30 -3.33 -44.01
N LEU A 706 19.41 -3.80 -42.76
CA LEU A 706 19.16 -3.00 -41.56
C LEU A 706 20.21 -1.88 -41.45
N LYS A 707 21.48 -2.17 -41.72
CA LYS A 707 22.57 -1.19 -41.74
C LYS A 707 22.36 -0.12 -42.81
N GLU A 708 21.80 -0.50 -43.97
CA GLU A 708 21.43 0.42 -45.05
C GLU A 708 20.19 1.26 -44.70
N LYS A 709 19.14 0.66 -44.13
CA LYS A 709 17.96 1.38 -43.62
C LYS A 709 18.30 2.35 -42.49
N LEU A 710 19.19 1.93 -41.59
CA LEU A 710 19.66 2.75 -40.47
C LEU A 710 20.84 3.63 -40.85
N HIS A 711 21.28 3.68 -42.11
CA HIS A 711 22.47 4.45 -42.51
C HIS A 711 22.34 5.95 -42.21
N GLU A 712 21.11 6.48 -42.13
CA GLU A 712 20.82 7.85 -41.66
C GLU A 712 20.89 7.99 -40.12
N LEU A 713 20.60 6.92 -39.37
CA LEU A 713 20.66 6.86 -37.90
C LEU A 713 22.04 6.43 -37.37
N VAL A 714 22.87 5.79 -38.20
CA VAL A 714 24.27 5.47 -37.92
C VAL A 714 25.11 6.74 -37.73
N GLU A 715 24.73 7.87 -38.37
CA GLU A 715 25.32 9.19 -38.08
C GLU A 715 25.08 9.65 -36.64
N LEU A 716 24.10 9.08 -35.91
CA LEU A 716 23.85 9.31 -34.48
C LEU A 716 24.68 8.40 -33.56
N GLY A 717 25.62 7.61 -34.10
CA GLY A 717 26.55 6.79 -33.33
C GLY A 717 26.00 5.45 -32.84
N LEU A 718 24.94 4.92 -33.47
CA LEU A 718 24.48 3.55 -33.23
C LEU A 718 25.38 2.57 -33.99
N ASP A 719 26.10 1.73 -33.25
CA ASP A 719 26.93 0.65 -33.81
C ASP A 719 26.04 -0.56 -34.14
N VAL A 720 25.59 -0.64 -35.40
CA VAL A 720 24.72 -1.72 -35.89
C VAL A 720 25.35 -3.10 -35.71
N ASP A 721 26.69 -3.20 -35.70
CA ASP A 721 27.39 -4.47 -35.50
C ASP A 721 27.30 -4.98 -34.05
N ARG A 722 26.84 -4.14 -33.12
CA ARG A 722 26.60 -4.48 -31.71
C ARG A 722 25.13 -4.64 -31.36
N LEU A 723 24.22 -4.54 -32.32
CA LEU A 723 22.82 -4.82 -32.05
C LEU A 723 22.65 -6.31 -31.70
N PRO A 724 21.82 -6.63 -30.69
CA PRO A 724 21.44 -8.01 -30.41
C PRO A 724 20.83 -8.66 -31.67
N GLN A 725 21.04 -9.97 -31.84
CA GLN A 725 20.63 -10.69 -33.04
C GLN A 725 19.13 -10.54 -33.33
N TRP A 726 18.30 -10.60 -32.28
CA TRP A 726 16.84 -10.49 -32.35
C TRP A 726 16.29 -9.16 -32.91
N GLN A 727 17.11 -8.12 -33.09
CA GLN A 727 16.69 -6.88 -33.77
C GLN A 727 16.84 -6.92 -35.29
N ILE A 728 17.37 -8.02 -35.82
CA ILE A 728 17.59 -8.25 -37.23
C ILE A 728 16.44 -9.15 -37.73
N GLU A 729 16.11 -9.05 -39.01
CA GLU A 729 15.12 -9.96 -39.61
C GLU A 729 15.65 -11.40 -39.49
N GLU A 730 14.91 -12.23 -38.76
CA GLU A 730 15.26 -13.60 -38.41
C GLU A 730 14.22 -14.58 -38.96
N THR A 731 14.68 -15.79 -39.25
CA THR A 731 13.83 -16.94 -39.49
C THR A 731 14.01 -17.94 -38.36
N SER A 732 12.91 -18.41 -37.78
CA SER A 732 12.91 -19.41 -36.72
C SER A 732 13.00 -20.82 -37.31
N GLU A 733 14.07 -21.56 -37.05
CA GLU A 733 14.18 -22.98 -37.38
C GLU A 733 13.90 -23.84 -36.14
N ILE A 734 13.07 -24.89 -36.25
CA ILE A 734 12.81 -25.82 -35.13
C ILE A 734 14.11 -26.58 -34.80
N SER A 735 14.65 -26.41 -33.60
CA SER A 735 15.83 -27.15 -33.13
C SER A 735 15.47 -28.40 -32.36
N ARG A 736 14.49 -28.31 -31.45
CA ARG A 736 14.02 -29.42 -30.60
C ARG A 736 12.53 -29.32 -30.36
N ILE A 737 11.86 -30.47 -30.29
CA ILE A 737 10.47 -30.59 -29.86
C ILE A 737 10.43 -31.59 -28.71
N PHE A 738 9.78 -31.23 -27.61
CA PHE A 738 9.51 -32.11 -26.49
C PHE A 738 8.00 -32.33 -26.41
N THR A 739 7.59 -33.60 -26.33
CA THR A 739 6.17 -34.01 -26.28
C THR A 739 5.96 -35.08 -25.21
N GLY A 740 4.72 -35.57 -25.07
CA GLY A 740 4.38 -36.62 -24.10
C GLY A 740 4.19 -36.09 -22.68
N TYR A 741 3.96 -34.79 -22.54
CA TYR A 741 3.52 -34.15 -21.31
C TYR A 741 2.08 -34.56 -20.99
N LEU A 742 1.81 -34.84 -19.72
CA LEU A 742 0.45 -35.18 -19.29
C LEU A 742 -0.43 -33.95 -19.16
N THR A 743 0.16 -32.81 -18.79
CA THR A 743 -0.53 -31.53 -18.59
C THR A 743 0.26 -30.38 -19.21
N GLU A 744 -0.43 -29.27 -19.45
CA GLU A 744 0.22 -28.02 -19.87
C GLU A 744 1.25 -27.53 -18.85
N ASP A 745 1.00 -27.74 -17.55
CA ASP A 745 1.91 -27.32 -16.48
C ASP A 745 3.23 -28.08 -16.47
N GLU A 746 3.22 -29.38 -16.81
CA GLU A 746 4.47 -30.13 -17.00
C GLU A 746 5.28 -29.54 -18.17
N ALA A 747 4.61 -29.18 -19.27
CA ALA A 747 5.24 -28.54 -20.41
C ALA A 747 5.76 -27.13 -20.06
N ARG A 748 4.98 -26.32 -19.31
CA ARG A 748 5.42 -25.01 -18.80
C ARG A 748 6.63 -25.13 -17.88
N ALA A 749 6.64 -26.12 -16.99
CA ALA A 749 7.78 -26.38 -16.12
C ALA A 749 9.05 -26.68 -16.95
N ASP A 750 8.99 -27.57 -17.92
CA ASP A 750 10.13 -27.87 -18.80
C ASP A 750 10.52 -26.69 -19.71
N GLY A 751 9.56 -25.90 -20.19
CA GLY A 751 9.81 -24.65 -20.91
C GLY A 751 10.61 -23.65 -20.07
N ARG A 752 10.26 -23.51 -18.78
CA ARG A 752 10.99 -22.66 -17.83
C ARG A 752 12.38 -23.21 -17.49
N ARG A 753 12.55 -24.54 -17.44
CA ARG A 753 13.88 -25.18 -17.29
C ARG A 753 14.79 -24.91 -18.50
N LEU A 754 14.23 -24.95 -19.72
CA LEU A 754 14.91 -24.55 -20.95
C LEU A 754 15.28 -23.07 -20.96
N LEU A 755 14.38 -22.18 -20.51
CA LEU A 755 14.66 -20.76 -20.32
C LEU A 755 15.84 -20.57 -19.34
N LEU A 756 15.82 -21.27 -18.22
CA LEU A 756 16.89 -21.21 -17.22
C LEU A 756 18.23 -21.69 -17.79
N ASP A 757 18.26 -22.80 -18.53
CA ASP A 757 19.46 -23.30 -19.22
C ASP A 757 20.01 -22.27 -20.22
N ALA A 758 19.14 -21.69 -21.05
CA ALA A 758 19.52 -20.65 -22.00
C ALA A 758 20.08 -19.42 -21.27
N THR A 759 19.41 -18.99 -20.20
CA THR A 759 19.81 -17.85 -19.38
C THR A 759 21.19 -18.02 -18.73
N ILE A 760 21.45 -19.18 -18.13
CA ILE A 760 22.72 -19.46 -17.44
C ILE A 760 23.90 -19.46 -18.43
N ARG A 761 23.66 -19.86 -19.68
CA ARG A 761 24.68 -19.90 -20.74
C ARG A 761 24.79 -18.60 -21.52
N SER A 762 23.82 -17.70 -21.36
CA SER A 762 23.77 -16.46 -22.12
C SER A 762 24.93 -15.54 -21.77
N PRO A 763 25.64 -14.98 -22.76
CA PRO A 763 26.61 -13.90 -22.51
C PRO A 763 25.94 -12.61 -22.02
N ASP A 764 24.61 -12.51 -22.14
CA ASP A 764 23.81 -11.36 -21.73
C ASP A 764 23.20 -11.47 -20.32
N LEU A 765 23.56 -12.52 -19.56
CA LEU A 765 23.28 -12.60 -18.13
C LEU A 765 23.96 -11.44 -17.39
N ARG A 766 23.18 -10.60 -16.71
CA ARG A 766 23.66 -9.35 -16.09
C ARG A 766 23.94 -9.51 -14.61
N PHE A 767 23.02 -10.13 -13.89
CA PHE A 767 23.14 -10.35 -12.46
C PHE A 767 22.71 -11.77 -12.11
N MET A 768 23.36 -12.34 -11.12
CA MET A 768 22.98 -13.62 -10.54
C MET A 768 23.39 -13.62 -9.07
N THR A 769 22.44 -13.94 -8.20
CA THR A 769 22.67 -14.09 -6.76
C THR A 769 21.78 -15.19 -6.21
N GLY A 770 22.00 -15.58 -4.96
CA GLY A 770 21.14 -16.53 -4.26
C GLY A 770 21.91 -17.53 -3.43
N TRP A 771 21.20 -18.58 -3.02
CA TRP A 771 21.69 -19.62 -2.13
C TRP A 771 21.21 -21.00 -2.59
N GLU A 772 22.15 -21.91 -2.83
CA GLU A 772 21.86 -23.28 -3.29
C GLU A 772 20.99 -23.33 -4.56
N ARG A 773 19.74 -23.81 -4.41
CA ARG A 773 18.74 -23.93 -5.47
C ARG A 773 17.80 -22.72 -5.55
N ASP A 774 17.81 -21.82 -4.55
CA ASP A 774 17.05 -20.57 -4.61
C ASP A 774 17.95 -19.44 -5.13
N ALA A 775 17.88 -19.21 -6.44
CA ALA A 775 18.73 -18.28 -7.15
C ALA A 775 17.90 -17.30 -7.96
N LEU A 776 18.39 -16.07 -8.02
CA LEU A 776 17.80 -14.97 -8.75
C LEU A 776 18.74 -14.56 -9.88
N LEU A 777 18.22 -14.53 -11.11
CA LEU A 777 18.94 -14.20 -12.33
C LEU A 777 18.25 -13.02 -13.02
N LEU A 778 19.03 -12.11 -13.59
CA LEU A 778 18.56 -11.06 -14.49
C LEU A 778 19.30 -11.18 -15.81
N VAL A 779 18.57 -11.49 -16.89
CA VAL A 779 19.12 -11.64 -18.24
C VAL A 779 18.38 -10.74 -19.21
N ARG A 780 19.10 -10.26 -20.23
CA ARG A 780 18.51 -9.53 -21.33
C ARG A 780 18.26 -10.49 -22.51
N GLY A 781 16.99 -10.70 -22.86
CA GLY A 781 16.56 -11.35 -24.09
C GLY A 781 15.97 -10.33 -25.07
N LEU A 782 14.88 -10.71 -25.75
CA LEU A 782 14.00 -9.76 -26.46
C LEU A 782 13.49 -8.71 -25.45
N ASP A 783 12.93 -9.22 -24.36
CA ASP A 783 12.61 -8.49 -23.14
C ASP A 783 13.61 -8.82 -22.03
N TRP A 784 13.51 -8.14 -20.89
CA TRP A 784 14.33 -8.49 -19.72
C TRP A 784 13.62 -9.51 -18.84
N TYR A 785 14.28 -10.62 -18.56
CA TYR A 785 13.74 -11.67 -17.72
C TYR A 785 14.40 -11.63 -16.35
N THR A 786 13.58 -11.50 -15.31
CA THR A 786 13.98 -11.76 -13.92
C THR A 786 13.50 -13.15 -13.56
N ILE A 787 14.42 -14.09 -13.32
CA ILE A 787 14.11 -15.50 -13.07
C ILE A 787 14.49 -15.83 -11.64
N ARG A 788 13.59 -16.48 -10.89
CA ARG A 788 13.87 -17.04 -9.56
C ARG A 788 13.62 -18.54 -9.56
N THR A 789 14.66 -19.30 -9.28
CA THR A 789 14.55 -20.72 -8.93
C THR A 789 14.22 -20.84 -7.45
N ARG A 790 13.52 -21.89 -7.02
CA ARG A 790 13.21 -22.15 -5.61
C ARG A 790 13.75 -23.50 -5.15
N ALA A 791 13.82 -23.68 -3.83
CA ALA A 791 14.34 -24.91 -3.22
C ALA A 791 13.54 -26.17 -3.60
N ASP A 792 12.24 -26.03 -3.82
CA ASP A 792 11.30 -27.08 -4.22
C ASP A 792 11.47 -27.56 -5.68
N GLY A 793 12.31 -26.90 -6.49
CA GLY A 793 12.46 -27.23 -7.90
C GLY A 793 11.67 -26.32 -8.84
N SER A 794 10.80 -25.45 -8.32
CA SER A 794 9.98 -24.55 -9.12
C SER A 794 10.81 -23.38 -9.67
N ILE A 795 10.40 -22.89 -10.84
CA ILE A 795 11.00 -21.75 -11.52
C ILE A 795 9.90 -20.73 -11.77
N SER A 796 10.07 -19.56 -11.19
CA SER A 796 9.24 -18.38 -11.43
C SER A 796 10.01 -17.37 -12.28
N TYR A 797 9.31 -16.59 -13.08
CA TYR A 797 9.93 -15.55 -13.89
C TYR A 797 9.01 -14.34 -14.03
N LYS A 798 9.60 -13.19 -14.33
CA LYS A 798 8.89 -11.96 -14.68
C LYS A 798 9.54 -11.34 -15.91
N VAL A 799 8.71 -11.03 -16.90
CA VAL A 799 9.13 -10.28 -18.09
C VAL A 799 9.05 -8.79 -17.77
N ASN A 800 10.09 -8.04 -18.14
CA ASN A 800 10.17 -6.61 -17.96
C ASN A 800 10.50 -5.99 -19.33
N GLU A 801 9.60 -5.17 -19.83
CA GLU A 801 9.77 -4.50 -21.13
C GLU A 801 10.92 -3.49 -21.10
N GLU A 802 11.16 -2.86 -19.94
CA GLU A 802 12.17 -1.83 -19.78
C GLU A 802 13.37 -2.29 -18.94
N PRO A 803 14.62 -1.98 -19.37
CA PRO A 803 15.81 -2.28 -18.59
C PRO A 803 15.77 -1.73 -17.16
N LEU A 804 15.20 -0.54 -16.97
CA LEU A 804 15.17 0.13 -15.67
C LEU A 804 14.27 -0.61 -14.68
N ASN A 805 13.08 -1.02 -15.13
CA ASN A 805 12.14 -1.81 -14.34
C ASN A 805 12.70 -3.20 -14.04
N ALA A 806 13.48 -3.77 -14.95
CA ALA A 806 14.08 -5.07 -14.76
C ALA A 806 15.12 -5.10 -13.62
N HIS A 807 15.98 -4.08 -13.54
CA HIS A 807 16.96 -3.97 -12.44
C HIS A 807 16.28 -3.71 -11.10
N MET A 808 15.19 -2.93 -11.09
CA MET A 808 14.40 -2.66 -9.88
C MET A 808 13.70 -3.93 -9.40
N THR A 809 13.01 -4.64 -10.29
CA THR A 809 12.39 -5.94 -10.02
C THR A 809 13.41 -6.95 -9.49
N TYR A 810 14.60 -7.04 -10.09
CA TYR A 810 15.68 -7.89 -9.58
C TYR A 810 16.10 -7.50 -8.17
N ALA A 811 16.28 -6.21 -7.88
CA ALA A 811 16.68 -5.77 -6.55
C ALA A 811 15.62 -6.03 -5.49
N GLU A 812 14.34 -5.83 -5.82
CA GLU A 812 13.20 -6.14 -4.95
C GLU A 812 13.14 -7.65 -4.64
N MET A 813 13.21 -8.49 -5.66
CA MET A 813 13.24 -9.94 -5.49
C MET A 813 14.48 -10.41 -4.73
N GLY A 814 15.63 -9.75 -4.93
CA GLY A 814 16.85 -10.00 -4.17
C GLY A 814 16.69 -9.65 -2.69
N GLY A 815 16.02 -8.54 -2.38
CA GLY A 815 15.67 -8.19 -1.00
C GLY A 815 14.77 -9.22 -0.33
N ARG A 816 13.78 -9.76 -1.06
CA ARG A 816 12.94 -10.87 -0.57
C ARG A 816 13.77 -12.12 -0.33
N LEU A 817 14.57 -12.55 -1.32
CA LEU A 817 15.43 -13.73 -1.19
C LEU A 817 16.43 -13.62 -0.03
N ALA A 818 16.99 -12.43 0.22
CA ALA A 818 17.88 -12.22 1.36
C ALA A 818 17.15 -12.46 2.71
N ARG A 819 15.91 -11.99 2.85
CA ARG A 819 15.08 -12.25 4.03
C ARG A 819 14.71 -13.72 4.13
N ASP A 820 14.33 -14.35 3.03
CA ASP A 820 14.01 -15.78 2.99
C ASP A 820 15.21 -16.62 3.45
N VAL A 821 16.43 -16.25 3.03
CA VAL A 821 17.68 -16.90 3.48
C VAL A 821 17.99 -16.64 4.95
N GLU A 822 17.70 -15.44 5.46
CA GLU A 822 18.00 -15.08 6.86
C GLU A 822 17.00 -15.68 7.85
N TYR A 823 15.71 -15.57 7.56
CA TYR A 823 14.60 -15.85 8.47
C TYR A 823 13.76 -17.04 8.06
N GLY A 824 13.81 -17.46 6.79
CA GLY A 824 13.06 -18.60 6.31
C GLY A 824 13.54 -19.94 6.90
N PRO A 825 12.78 -21.01 6.63
CA PRO A 825 13.08 -22.34 7.12
C PRO A 825 14.54 -22.74 6.78
N PRO A 826 15.19 -23.56 7.62
CA PRO A 826 16.57 -23.97 7.39
C PRO A 826 16.73 -24.57 5.97
N PHE A 827 17.55 -23.91 5.14
CA PHE A 827 18.05 -24.45 3.88
C PHE A 827 19.03 -25.59 4.21
N GLY A 828 18.48 -26.78 4.48
CA GLY A 828 19.24 -27.92 5.02
C GLY A 828 19.74 -27.71 6.47
N ASP A 829 20.12 -28.81 7.11
CA ASP A 829 20.36 -28.88 8.56
C ASP A 829 21.69 -28.26 9.06
N ASP A 830 22.55 -27.71 8.20
CA ASP A 830 23.97 -27.49 8.55
C ASP A 830 24.44 -26.03 8.66
N LEU A 831 23.58 -25.03 8.43
CA LEU A 831 24.01 -23.62 8.45
C LEU A 831 23.62 -22.91 9.73
N GLY A 832 24.63 -22.62 10.55
CA GLY A 832 24.45 -21.78 11.73
C GLY A 832 23.95 -20.36 11.37
N PRO A 833 23.26 -19.67 12.29
CA PRO A 833 22.64 -18.36 12.05
C PRO A 833 23.57 -17.29 11.46
N PHE A 834 24.87 -17.38 11.74
CA PHE A 834 25.85 -16.46 11.20
C PHE A 834 26.06 -16.62 9.68
N ALA A 835 26.02 -17.85 9.16
CA ALA A 835 26.18 -18.09 7.73
C ALA A 835 24.98 -17.56 6.93
N LYS A 836 23.76 -17.71 7.48
CA LYS A 836 22.52 -17.12 6.93
C LYS A 836 22.63 -15.60 6.81
N LYS A 837 23.10 -14.92 7.87
CA LYS A 837 23.33 -13.45 7.84
C LYS A 837 24.35 -13.03 6.80
N VAL A 838 25.42 -13.80 6.61
CA VAL A 838 26.43 -13.52 5.58
C VAL A 838 25.84 -13.70 4.17
N ALA A 839 25.04 -14.74 3.95
CA ALA A 839 24.36 -14.98 2.67
C ALA A 839 23.34 -13.88 2.36
N SER A 840 22.48 -13.54 3.33
CA SER A 840 21.53 -12.41 3.25
C SER A 840 22.24 -11.10 2.90
N ALA A 841 23.30 -10.75 3.63
CA ALA A 841 24.07 -9.54 3.36
C ALA A 841 24.73 -9.54 1.96
N PHE A 842 25.17 -10.71 1.48
CA PHE A 842 25.71 -10.85 0.12
C PHE A 842 24.62 -10.62 -0.94
N ILE A 843 23.44 -11.21 -0.75
CA ILE A 843 22.31 -11.03 -1.66
C ILE A 843 21.86 -9.56 -1.70
N HIS A 844 21.75 -8.91 -0.53
CA HIS A 844 21.46 -7.48 -0.45
C HIS A 844 22.50 -6.60 -1.16
N ARG A 845 23.79 -6.97 -1.11
CA ARG A 845 24.83 -6.27 -1.86
C ARG A 845 24.58 -6.36 -3.37
N GLU A 846 24.31 -7.56 -3.89
CA GLU A 846 24.06 -7.75 -5.33
C GLU A 846 22.81 -7.01 -5.79
N ALA A 847 21.74 -7.01 -4.97
CA ALA A 847 20.54 -6.22 -5.22
C ALA A 847 20.85 -4.71 -5.27
N ALA A 848 21.67 -4.21 -4.35
CA ALA A 848 22.11 -2.81 -4.35
C ALA A 848 22.98 -2.48 -5.58
N ASP A 849 23.84 -3.40 -6.03
CA ASP A 849 24.64 -3.22 -7.25
C ASP A 849 23.77 -3.16 -8.51
N ALA A 850 22.68 -3.93 -8.56
CA ALA A 850 21.68 -3.84 -9.63
C ALA A 850 20.97 -2.47 -9.63
N LEU A 851 20.55 -1.96 -8.46
CA LEU A 851 19.99 -0.60 -8.34
C LEU A 851 21.00 0.47 -8.73
N LEU A 852 22.27 0.30 -8.37
CA LEU A 852 23.33 1.21 -8.77
C LEU A 852 23.55 1.20 -10.29
N ALA A 853 23.48 0.04 -10.93
CA ALA A 853 23.55 -0.10 -12.38
C ALA A 853 22.35 0.59 -13.06
N GLN A 854 21.15 0.42 -12.53
CA GLN A 854 19.94 1.15 -12.94
C GLN A 854 20.16 2.65 -12.86
N ALA A 855 20.60 3.15 -11.71
CA ALA A 855 20.78 4.58 -11.47
C ALA A 855 21.82 5.17 -12.42
N ARG A 856 22.91 4.43 -12.66
CA ARG A 856 23.95 4.79 -13.65
C ARG A 856 23.40 4.81 -15.07
N HIS A 857 22.55 3.87 -15.44
CA HIS A 857 21.92 3.82 -16.76
C HIS A 857 20.95 5.00 -16.95
N SER A 858 20.05 5.22 -16.00
CA SER A 858 19.12 6.35 -15.97
C SER A 858 19.85 7.68 -16.08
N LEU A 859 20.91 7.86 -15.27
CA LEU A 859 21.73 9.08 -15.32
C LEU A 859 22.41 9.25 -16.68
N ARG A 860 22.88 8.16 -17.29
CA ARG A 860 23.49 8.19 -18.62
C ARG A 860 22.49 8.61 -19.70
N VAL A 861 21.32 7.98 -19.75
CA VAL A 861 20.27 8.26 -20.75
C VAL A 861 19.77 9.70 -20.62
N THR A 862 19.46 10.13 -19.40
CA THR A 862 19.01 11.51 -19.13
C THR A 862 20.06 12.53 -19.57
N MET A 863 21.32 12.26 -19.26
CA MET A 863 22.41 13.15 -19.65
C MET A 863 22.73 13.11 -21.16
N GLN A 864 22.43 12.02 -21.88
CA GLN A 864 22.46 11.99 -23.35
C GLN A 864 21.32 12.83 -23.94
N GLY A 865 20.13 12.79 -23.33
CA GLY A 865 19.02 13.68 -23.68
C GLY A 865 19.44 15.16 -23.61
N ILE A 866 20.20 15.52 -22.56
CA ILE A 866 20.75 16.87 -22.40
C ILE A 866 21.71 17.22 -23.56
N ASP A 867 22.65 16.33 -23.91
CA ASP A 867 23.58 16.56 -25.01
C ASP A 867 22.85 16.72 -26.37
N ARG A 868 21.79 15.93 -26.62
CA ARG A 868 20.96 16.06 -27.84
C ARG A 868 20.22 17.38 -27.90
N VAL A 869 19.69 17.85 -26.76
CA VAL A 869 19.03 19.16 -26.67
C VAL A 869 20.03 20.27 -26.95
N GLU A 870 21.27 20.17 -26.46
CA GLU A 870 22.32 21.15 -26.78
C GLU A 870 22.70 21.14 -28.27
N GLN A 871 22.85 19.95 -28.87
CA GLN A 871 23.16 19.81 -30.31
C GLN A 871 22.04 20.32 -31.22
N ALA A 872 20.79 20.18 -30.80
CA ALA A 872 19.63 20.73 -31.48
C ALA A 872 19.49 22.27 -31.34
N GLY A 873 20.51 22.94 -30.79
CA GLY A 873 20.54 24.40 -30.62
C GLY A 873 19.95 24.88 -29.30
N GLY A 874 19.63 23.98 -28.36
CA GLY A 874 19.35 24.32 -26.97
C GLY A 874 20.59 24.91 -26.32
N GLY A 875 20.43 25.96 -25.51
CA GLY A 875 21.57 26.56 -24.81
C GLY A 875 22.30 25.55 -23.90
N PRO A 876 23.63 25.66 -23.74
CA PRO A 876 24.41 24.72 -22.94
C PRO A 876 23.90 24.67 -21.50
N MET A 877 23.65 23.48 -20.98
CA MET A 877 23.26 23.28 -19.60
C MET A 877 24.44 23.62 -18.69
N ASN A 878 24.20 24.45 -17.68
CA ASN A 878 25.23 24.81 -16.70
C ASN A 878 25.48 23.62 -15.77
N LEU A 879 26.43 22.75 -16.15
CA LEU A 879 26.85 21.58 -15.36
C LEU A 879 27.29 21.94 -13.94
N GLY A 880 27.83 23.14 -13.72
CA GLY A 880 28.21 23.61 -12.39
C GLY A 880 27.01 23.87 -11.48
N GLU A 881 25.90 24.35 -12.04
CA GLU A 881 24.64 24.51 -11.29
C GLU A 881 23.97 23.17 -11.03
N LEU A 882 23.98 22.26 -12.02
CA LEU A 882 23.46 20.89 -11.85
C LEU A 882 24.23 20.14 -10.75
N ALA A 883 25.56 20.20 -10.78
CA ALA A 883 26.42 19.61 -9.76
C ALA A 883 26.12 20.15 -8.36
N ARG A 884 25.98 21.48 -8.23
CA ARG A 884 25.65 22.12 -6.95
C ARG A 884 24.32 21.63 -6.39
N ARG A 885 23.30 21.46 -7.23
CA ARG A 885 21.97 20.98 -6.81
C ARG A 885 21.95 19.50 -6.45
N LEU A 886 22.79 18.70 -7.09
CA LEU A 886 22.96 17.29 -6.79
C LEU A 886 23.96 17.03 -5.64
N TYR A 887 24.51 18.08 -5.02
CA TYR A 887 25.56 17.99 -4.01
C TYR A 887 26.76 17.14 -4.46
N THR A 888 27.13 17.23 -5.74
CA THR A 888 28.27 16.54 -6.33
C THR A 888 29.27 17.53 -6.94
N ASP A 889 30.47 17.08 -7.29
CA ASP A 889 31.43 17.92 -7.99
C ASP A 889 31.03 18.02 -9.47
N SER A 890 31.11 19.24 -10.01
CA SER A 890 31.02 19.49 -11.45
C SER A 890 32.02 18.66 -12.26
N SER A 891 33.18 18.35 -11.69
CA SER A 891 34.18 17.49 -12.32
C SER A 891 33.67 16.05 -12.52
N GLU A 892 32.87 15.50 -11.60
CA GLU A 892 32.26 14.17 -11.72
C GLU A 892 31.20 14.13 -12.82
N LEU A 893 30.34 15.16 -12.90
CA LEU A 893 29.36 15.27 -14.00
C LEU A 893 30.05 15.50 -15.35
N VAL A 894 31.15 16.25 -15.37
CA VAL A 894 31.97 16.46 -16.57
C VAL A 894 32.68 15.16 -16.97
N ASN A 895 33.20 14.37 -16.02
CA ASN A 895 33.81 13.07 -16.30
C ASN A 895 32.78 12.09 -16.84
N LEU A 896 31.57 12.05 -16.25
CA LEU A 896 30.44 11.29 -16.75
C LEU A 896 30.03 11.71 -18.17
N ARG A 897 30.20 12.99 -18.51
CA ARG A 897 29.96 13.55 -19.85
C ARG A 897 31.10 13.26 -20.83
N LEU A 898 32.36 13.30 -20.38
CA LEU A 898 33.56 13.11 -21.20
C LEU A 898 33.86 11.64 -21.51
N ALA A 899 33.50 10.72 -20.62
CA ALA A 899 33.59 9.27 -20.84
C ALA A 899 32.71 8.76 -22.01
N ARG A 900 32.00 9.66 -22.71
CA ARG A 900 31.00 9.40 -23.74
C ARG A 900 31.42 9.70 -25.17
N ARG A 901 32.54 10.40 -25.39
CA ARG A 901 33.02 10.58 -26.77
C ARG A 901 33.69 9.27 -27.20
N PRO A 902 33.23 8.60 -28.26
CA PRO A 902 33.98 7.48 -28.81
C PRO A 902 35.41 7.96 -29.10
N ARG A 903 36.40 7.17 -28.67
CA ARG A 903 37.80 7.41 -29.05
C ARG A 903 38.02 7.11 -30.52
#